data_AF-A0A077L987-F1
#
_entry.id   AF-A0A077L987-F1
#
_cell.length_a   1.000
_cell.length_b   1.000
_cell.length_c   1.000
_cell.angle_alpha   90.00
_cell.angle_beta   90.00
_cell.angle_gamma   90.00
#
_symmetry.space_group_name_H-M   'P 1'
#
loop_
_entity.id
_entity.type
_entity.pdbx_description
1 polymer ?
#
loop_
_entity_poly.entity_id
_entity_poly.type
_entity_poly.pdbx_seq_one_letter_code
_entity_poly.pdbx_strand_id
1 'polypeptide(L)'
;MKLEKPYQNMNKDKKYFTFKDFLKANQSHPWFIFNKVEDLVFKLKNKKKDDIFDQINFYNEEINNLIFKANNAKKILDDKEKEKYNQLTIYEKVDWILQNNVLSNNDNDEQQEEDNIEFLKDLFVEFELIASGSDQVFNQAVKWIYDFYKNEKSIDINKIKIISIKQNTEQRLKETKKAIEDGFLLIINPVFEWENCCCNLLFADIKNKCFGNLIYSNKTEVKNILKSYFDYHITKNYINNLEEIYILKPAYQKNKNIKKGILKFNLTPYCSYKNSKPSIDEEKIKRLSEKEVESIYTMDPNFNYSSNKTKKDNIKIIDHVLSDLTNTKIDFNEKKLPDVKINSDNKYSCSFNEFIKIIKNKDNIKIDINLNNEDSFNEICSKFDIKEIMPIKYPNYSFSSKKVLETISNFDCQIDILKQKQVKKFYDNNLISINPEIENCFEYQVILDNNSKIIWFDFEGVTLSAPMLDYLPGFRQVISQTSIIKTKNNEIYEQNDYVYDPLKFDLNTYKKIIDDLYDEEAKYYIIYNIGYERARIKEIQEQFDIYFEKGDLKEDQYKKYTHKIKFIIDKLVDLYNLFKGVSNNKKKLISDRIINIGFIKGVASIKKIEYFVTHKKIDKYLKHKIIPYATLAVKNGSAALSIAVTRALNLIKDNEWNKKIIDLKKYCHNDVMAMLMTADLIKFLMENKEEYFKNFKDYNI
;
A
#
# COMPACT_ATOMS: atom_id res chain seq x y z
N MET A 1 33.69 2.89 7.89
CA MET A 1 34.20 2.81 6.50
C MET A 1 33.76 4.10 5.79
N LYS A 2 34.70 5.01 5.48
CA LYS A 2 34.39 6.27 4.78
C LYS A 2 33.86 5.94 3.38
N LEU A 3 32.66 6.39 3.05
CA LEU A 3 32.09 6.28 1.71
C LEU A 3 32.78 7.31 0.80
N GLU A 4 33.87 6.92 0.14
CA GLU A 4 34.73 7.80 -0.67
C GLU A 4 34.44 7.75 -2.19
N LYS A 5 33.25 7.33 -2.62
CA LYS A 5 32.81 7.55 -4.00
C LYS A 5 31.48 8.30 -4.03
N PRO A 6 31.40 9.52 -4.62
CA PRO A 6 30.12 10.15 -4.89
C PRO A 6 29.36 9.28 -5.90
N TYR A 7 28.21 8.77 -5.49
CA TYR A 7 27.28 8.04 -6.35
C TYR A 7 26.77 8.99 -7.45
N GLN A 8 27.30 8.86 -8.66
CA GLN A 8 27.09 9.79 -9.78
C GLN A 8 26.03 9.32 -10.82
N ASN A 9 25.13 8.40 -10.49
CA ASN A 9 24.07 8.01 -11.43
C ASN A 9 22.83 8.93 -11.31
N MET A 10 22.96 10.14 -11.87
CA MET A 10 21.85 11.06 -12.04
C MET A 10 20.94 10.59 -13.19
N ASN A 11 19.63 10.69 -13.04
CA ASN A 11 18.66 10.52 -14.13
C ASN A 11 18.61 11.77 -15.02
N LYS A 12 19.77 12.24 -15.47
CA LYS A 12 19.93 13.46 -16.28
C LYS A 12 19.32 13.32 -17.68
N ASP A 13 19.10 12.10 -18.14
CA ASP A 13 18.59 11.80 -19.50
C ASP A 13 17.06 11.67 -19.58
N LYS A 14 16.32 11.99 -18.51
CA LYS A 14 14.85 11.92 -18.53
C LYS A 14 14.28 12.94 -19.53
N LYS A 15 13.65 12.44 -20.60
CA LYS A 15 13.04 13.25 -21.68
C LYS A 15 11.81 14.04 -21.21
N TYR A 16 10.96 13.41 -20.40
CA TYR A 16 9.72 13.98 -19.90
C TYR A 16 9.61 13.86 -18.38
N PHE A 17 9.30 14.97 -17.71
CA PHE A 17 8.93 15.02 -16.30
C PHE A 17 7.41 14.89 -16.15
N THR A 18 6.99 14.33 -15.03
CA THR A 18 5.62 13.84 -14.80
C THR A 18 5.08 14.40 -13.49
N PHE A 19 3.81 14.11 -13.17
CA PHE A 19 3.27 14.45 -11.87
C PHE A 19 4.05 13.79 -10.72
N LYS A 20 4.61 12.58 -10.89
CA LYS A 20 5.44 11.93 -9.86
C LYS A 20 6.64 12.80 -9.50
N ASP A 21 7.29 13.38 -10.50
CA ASP A 21 8.45 14.25 -10.31
C ASP A 21 8.06 15.56 -9.62
N PHE A 22 6.94 16.16 -10.05
CA PHE A 22 6.38 17.36 -9.41
C PHE A 22 5.96 17.11 -7.96
N LEU A 23 5.40 15.94 -7.70
CA LEU A 23 5.01 15.50 -6.37
C LEU A 23 6.24 15.29 -5.48
N LYS A 24 7.29 14.63 -5.97
CA LYS A 24 8.59 14.51 -5.27
C LYS A 24 9.15 15.90 -4.93
N ALA A 25 9.14 16.83 -5.89
CA ALA A 25 9.60 18.20 -5.69
C ALA A 25 8.83 18.95 -4.58
N ASN A 26 7.57 18.56 -4.34
CA ASN A 26 6.69 19.15 -3.33
C ASN A 26 6.72 18.42 -1.97
N GLN A 27 7.51 17.35 -1.84
CA GLN A 27 7.54 16.46 -0.67
C GLN A 27 8.96 16.22 -0.13
N SER A 28 9.98 16.49 -0.93
CA SER A 28 11.38 16.23 -0.58
C SER A 28 12.31 17.21 -1.29
N HIS A 29 13.60 17.14 -0.96
CA HIS A 29 14.60 18.01 -1.55
C HIS A 29 14.62 17.90 -3.09
N PRO A 30 14.76 19.01 -3.85
CA PRO A 30 14.77 18.99 -5.31
C PRO A 30 15.73 18.00 -5.99
N TRP A 31 16.80 17.53 -5.32
CA TRP A 31 17.70 16.56 -5.90
C TRP A 31 17.08 15.15 -6.00
N PHE A 32 16.06 14.80 -5.21
CA PHE A 32 15.34 13.52 -5.32
C PHE A 32 14.64 13.32 -6.66
N ILE A 33 14.33 14.42 -7.35
CA ILE A 33 13.75 14.40 -8.71
C ILE A 33 14.77 13.81 -9.71
N PHE A 34 16.05 14.08 -9.50
CA PHE A 34 17.12 13.79 -10.46
C PHE A 34 17.99 12.60 -10.06
N ASN A 35 17.81 12.05 -8.87
CA ASN A 35 18.64 10.96 -8.36
C ASN A 35 17.85 9.67 -8.25
N LYS A 36 18.46 8.59 -8.76
CA LYS A 36 17.94 7.24 -8.64
C LYS A 36 18.23 6.70 -7.24
N VAL A 37 17.57 7.23 -6.21
CA VAL A 37 17.60 6.60 -4.87
C VAL A 37 17.06 5.17 -4.96
N GLU A 38 16.21 4.91 -5.95
CA GLU A 38 15.72 3.59 -6.38
C GLU A 38 16.87 2.61 -6.72
N ASP A 39 17.97 3.04 -7.35
CA ASP A 39 19.14 2.18 -7.65
C ASP A 39 20.01 1.93 -6.39
N LEU A 40 19.92 2.77 -5.34
CA LEU A 40 20.58 2.58 -4.03
C LEU A 40 19.78 1.62 -3.12
N VAL A 41 18.47 1.68 -3.24
CA VAL A 41 17.48 0.87 -2.51
C VAL A 41 17.33 -0.53 -3.09
N PHE A 42 17.68 -0.66 -4.37
CA PHE A 42 17.79 -1.89 -5.14
C PHE A 42 18.52 -3.02 -4.40
N LYS A 43 19.49 -2.70 -3.53
CA LYS A 43 20.23 -3.70 -2.75
C LYS A 43 19.61 -4.11 -1.40
N LEU A 44 18.53 -3.46 -0.94
CA LEU A 44 18.10 -3.56 0.47
C LEU A 44 16.62 -3.83 0.71
N LYS A 45 15.75 -3.97 -0.29
CA LYS A 45 14.32 -4.11 -0.04
C LYS A 45 13.82 -5.55 0.03
N ASN A 46 13.71 -6.02 1.28
CA ASN A 46 12.66 -6.94 1.74
C ASN A 46 11.77 -6.17 2.73
N LYS A 47 10.61 -5.59 2.33
CA LYS A 47 9.36 -5.51 3.14
C LYS A 47 8.21 -4.63 2.61
N LYS A 48 7.02 -5.15 2.96
CA LYS A 48 5.61 -4.66 3.04
C LYS A 48 5.33 -3.18 2.76
N LYS A 49 4.28 -2.92 1.97
CA LYS A 49 3.75 -1.58 1.68
C LYS A 49 2.24 -1.50 1.96
N ASP A 50 1.85 -0.64 2.90
CA ASP A 50 0.50 -0.52 3.48
C ASP A 50 -0.45 0.45 2.75
N ASP A 51 -0.21 0.82 1.48
CA ASP A 51 -1.19 1.63 0.74
C ASP A 51 -1.11 1.37 -0.76
N ILE A 52 -1.92 0.41 -1.23
CA ILE A 52 -2.02 0.01 -2.65
C ILE A 52 -2.46 1.22 -3.53
N PHE A 53 -3.23 2.17 -2.99
CA PHE A 53 -3.84 3.26 -3.75
C PHE A 53 -2.85 4.30 -4.28
N ASP A 54 -1.82 4.65 -3.51
CA ASP A 54 -0.78 5.56 -3.96
C ASP A 54 0.11 4.88 -4.99
N GLN A 55 0.48 3.64 -4.70
CA GLN A 55 1.36 2.79 -5.48
C GLN A 55 0.92 2.55 -6.92
N ILE A 56 -0.39 2.38 -7.19
CA ILE A 56 -0.93 2.12 -8.53
C ILE A 56 -0.48 3.19 -9.55
N ASN A 57 -0.51 4.48 -9.19
CA ASN A 57 -0.09 5.55 -10.09
C ASN A 57 1.44 5.66 -10.22
N PHE A 58 2.19 5.28 -9.18
CA PHE A 58 3.67 5.37 -9.15
C PHE A 58 4.36 4.26 -9.95
N TYR A 59 3.71 3.10 -10.09
CA TYR A 59 4.29 1.89 -10.65
C TYR A 59 4.30 1.83 -12.18
N ASN A 60 3.28 2.38 -12.85
CA ASN A 60 3.25 2.41 -14.32
C ASN A 60 4.47 3.13 -14.93
N GLU A 61 4.99 4.17 -14.27
CA GLU A 61 6.20 4.87 -14.71
C GLU A 61 7.50 4.12 -14.38
N GLU A 62 7.58 3.45 -13.23
CA GLU A 62 8.72 2.60 -12.86
C GLU A 62 8.87 1.41 -13.81
N ILE A 63 7.76 0.77 -14.19
CA ILE A 63 7.80 -0.33 -15.17
C ILE A 63 8.19 0.20 -16.54
N ASN A 64 7.68 1.36 -16.97
CA ASN A 64 8.10 1.97 -18.24
C ASN A 64 9.60 2.27 -18.24
N ASN A 65 10.18 2.70 -17.12
CA ASN A 65 11.62 2.91 -16.99
C ASN A 65 12.41 1.61 -16.98
N LEU A 66 11.91 0.54 -16.34
CA LEU A 66 12.55 -0.78 -16.34
C LEU A 66 12.47 -1.45 -17.73
N ILE A 67 11.34 -1.34 -18.40
CA ILE A 67 11.16 -1.75 -19.81
C ILE A 67 12.07 -0.91 -20.72
N PHE A 68 12.22 0.39 -20.46
CA PHE A 68 13.15 1.25 -21.20
C PHE A 68 14.61 0.83 -20.98
N LYS A 69 15.02 0.49 -19.75
CA LYS A 69 16.34 -0.08 -19.46
C LYS A 69 16.54 -1.44 -20.16
N ALA A 70 15.55 -2.34 -20.08
CA ALA A 70 15.56 -3.62 -20.79
C ALA A 70 15.57 -3.44 -22.33
N ASN A 71 14.91 -2.39 -22.84
CA ASN A 71 14.92 -2.02 -24.25
C ASN A 71 16.26 -1.40 -24.69
N ASN A 72 16.95 -0.66 -23.83
CA ASN A 72 18.28 -0.13 -24.14
C ASN A 72 19.35 -1.24 -24.15
N ALA A 73 19.11 -2.34 -23.44
CA ALA A 73 19.89 -3.57 -23.58
C ALA A 73 19.61 -4.32 -24.91
N LYS A 74 18.55 -3.97 -25.65
CA LYS A 74 18.19 -4.58 -26.95
C LYS A 74 19.04 -4.04 -28.11
N LYS A 75 20.30 -4.45 -28.16
CA LYS A 75 21.03 -4.47 -29.44
C LYS A 75 20.56 -5.60 -30.39
N ILE A 76 19.56 -6.40 -30.01
CA ILE A 76 19.22 -7.67 -30.70
C ILE A 76 17.70 -7.82 -30.93
N LEU A 77 17.01 -6.85 -31.54
CA LEU A 77 15.70 -7.11 -32.17
C LEU A 77 15.66 -6.51 -33.57
N ASP A 78 15.10 -7.26 -34.51
CA ASP A 78 14.80 -6.73 -35.83
C ASP A 78 13.61 -5.73 -35.78
N ASP A 79 13.41 -4.99 -36.87
CA ASP A 79 12.42 -3.92 -36.89
C ASP A 79 10.96 -4.42 -36.85
N LYS A 80 10.69 -5.66 -37.30
CA LYS A 80 9.37 -6.28 -37.20
C LYS A 80 9.06 -6.75 -35.79
N GLU A 81 10.04 -7.32 -35.10
CA GLU A 81 9.94 -7.72 -33.70
C GLU A 81 9.81 -6.51 -32.78
N LYS A 82 10.52 -5.41 -33.06
CA LYS A 82 10.31 -4.13 -32.36
C LYS A 82 8.89 -3.61 -32.54
N GLU A 83 8.33 -3.69 -33.74
CA GLU A 83 6.97 -3.23 -34.01
C GLU A 83 5.93 -4.07 -33.26
N LYS A 84 6.05 -5.41 -33.32
CA LYS A 84 5.21 -6.35 -32.57
C LYS A 84 5.36 -6.17 -31.06
N TYR A 85 6.59 -6.04 -30.56
CA TYR A 85 6.90 -5.79 -29.16
C TYR A 85 6.31 -4.45 -28.69
N ASN A 86 6.40 -3.39 -29.49
CA ASN A 86 5.86 -2.08 -29.12
C ASN A 86 4.34 -2.07 -28.96
N GLN A 87 3.64 -2.99 -29.64
CA GLN A 87 2.20 -3.19 -29.54
C GLN A 87 1.78 -3.99 -28.30
N LEU A 88 2.72 -4.67 -27.63
CA LEU A 88 2.47 -5.38 -26.38
C LEU A 88 2.18 -4.39 -25.24
N THR A 89 1.26 -4.76 -24.37
CA THR A 89 1.06 -4.12 -23.07
C THR A 89 2.33 -4.19 -22.24
N ILE A 90 2.42 -3.36 -21.22
CA ILE A 90 3.53 -3.35 -20.26
C ILE A 90 3.78 -4.76 -19.69
N TYR A 91 2.72 -5.53 -19.40
CA TYR A 91 2.81 -6.87 -18.83
C TYR A 91 3.25 -7.92 -19.84
N GLU A 92 2.66 -7.89 -21.04
CA GLU A 92 3.08 -8.76 -22.16
C GLU A 92 4.54 -8.50 -22.53
N LYS A 93 5.05 -7.26 -22.38
CA LYS A 93 6.46 -6.93 -22.57
C LYS A 93 7.36 -7.60 -21.53
N VAL A 94 6.97 -7.58 -20.25
CA VAL A 94 7.74 -8.21 -19.18
C VAL A 94 7.71 -9.74 -19.29
N ASP A 95 6.53 -10.33 -19.52
CA ASP A 95 6.39 -11.77 -19.77
C ASP A 95 7.20 -12.21 -21.00
N TRP A 96 7.16 -11.44 -22.09
CA TRP A 96 7.99 -11.68 -23.27
C TRP A 96 9.49 -11.59 -22.96
N ILE A 97 9.94 -10.64 -22.14
CA ILE A 97 11.34 -10.54 -21.68
C ILE A 97 11.73 -11.78 -20.87
N LEU A 98 10.86 -12.21 -19.94
CA LEU A 98 11.09 -13.37 -19.07
C LEU A 98 11.10 -14.71 -19.84
N GLN A 99 10.26 -14.84 -20.89
CA GLN A 99 10.17 -16.05 -21.70
C GLN A 99 11.30 -16.20 -22.72
N ASN A 100 11.83 -15.08 -23.24
CA ASN A 100 12.80 -15.12 -24.34
C ASN A 100 14.27 -15.02 -23.89
N ASN A 101 14.57 -14.96 -22.59
CA ASN A 101 15.94 -14.92 -22.05
C ASN A 101 16.88 -13.95 -22.81
N VAL A 102 16.38 -12.79 -23.25
CA VAL A 102 17.01 -11.95 -24.29
C VAL A 102 18.35 -11.33 -23.87
N LEU A 103 18.81 -11.55 -22.63
CA LEU A 103 20.00 -10.91 -22.06
C LEU A 103 21.19 -11.84 -21.85
N SER A 104 21.07 -13.16 -22.08
CA SER A 104 22.15 -14.11 -21.78
C SER A 104 23.33 -14.13 -22.77
N ASN A 105 23.60 -13.05 -23.51
CA ASN A 105 24.61 -13.05 -24.61
C ASN A 105 25.59 -11.85 -24.57
N ASN A 106 25.82 -11.19 -23.44
CA ASN A 106 26.92 -10.23 -23.30
C ASN A 106 27.84 -10.58 -22.12
N ASP A 107 29.07 -10.97 -22.44
CA ASP A 107 30.10 -11.55 -21.55
C ASP A 107 30.67 -10.62 -20.44
N ASN A 108 30.04 -9.51 -20.05
CA ASN A 108 30.69 -8.52 -19.18
C ASN A 108 29.97 -8.09 -17.89
N ASP A 109 28.77 -8.58 -17.54
CA ASP A 109 28.13 -8.24 -16.26
C ASP A 109 27.11 -9.30 -15.76
N GLU A 110 27.42 -10.59 -15.90
CA GLU A 110 26.51 -11.72 -15.58
C GLU A 110 25.87 -11.64 -14.18
N GLN A 111 26.63 -11.21 -13.17
CA GLN A 111 26.15 -11.21 -11.78
C GLN A 111 25.18 -10.06 -11.48
N GLN A 112 25.30 -8.92 -12.17
CA GLN A 112 24.38 -7.80 -12.00
C GLN A 112 23.09 -8.02 -12.83
N GLU A 113 23.18 -8.75 -13.93
CA GLU A 113 22.06 -9.11 -14.79
C GLU A 113 21.17 -10.23 -14.20
N GLU A 114 21.75 -11.25 -13.56
CA GLU A 114 21.00 -12.27 -12.81
C GLU A 114 20.22 -11.65 -11.65
N ASP A 115 20.84 -10.76 -10.86
CA ASP A 115 20.19 -10.01 -9.78
C ASP A 115 19.03 -9.14 -10.30
N ASN A 116 19.17 -8.55 -11.50
CA ASN A 116 18.11 -7.77 -12.16
C ASN A 116 16.94 -8.64 -12.64
N ILE A 117 17.19 -9.87 -13.09
CA ILE A 117 16.16 -10.81 -13.58
C ILE A 117 15.39 -11.43 -12.42
N GLU A 118 16.07 -11.90 -11.38
CA GLU A 118 15.43 -12.38 -10.15
C GLU A 118 14.57 -11.26 -9.52
N PHE A 119 15.08 -10.02 -9.56
CA PHE A 119 14.32 -8.82 -9.19
C PHE A 119 13.12 -8.56 -10.11
N LEU A 120 13.26 -8.63 -11.43
CA LEU A 120 12.13 -8.48 -12.36
C LEU A 120 11.06 -9.54 -12.11
N LYS A 121 11.44 -10.77 -11.75
CA LYS A 121 10.51 -11.84 -11.36
C LYS A 121 9.80 -11.51 -10.04
N ASP A 122 10.53 -11.07 -9.02
CA ASP A 122 9.97 -10.66 -7.72
C ASP A 122 9.04 -9.43 -7.85
N LEU A 123 9.42 -8.49 -8.72
CA LEU A 123 8.66 -7.29 -9.04
C LEU A 123 7.41 -7.62 -9.87
N PHE A 124 7.52 -8.51 -10.86
CA PHE A 124 6.40 -8.86 -11.74
C PHE A 124 5.20 -9.42 -10.97
N VAL A 125 5.43 -10.25 -9.95
CA VAL A 125 4.36 -10.83 -9.09
C VAL A 125 3.64 -9.76 -8.25
N GLU A 126 4.33 -8.74 -7.73
CA GLU A 126 3.70 -7.63 -6.99
C GLU A 126 2.98 -6.65 -7.94
N PHE A 127 3.41 -6.57 -9.19
CA PHE A 127 2.88 -5.62 -10.17
C PHE A 127 1.72 -6.19 -10.99
N GLU A 128 1.69 -7.48 -11.30
CA GLU A 128 0.57 -8.17 -11.99
C GLU A 128 -0.76 -8.03 -11.21
N LEU A 129 -0.66 -7.99 -9.88
CA LEU A 129 -1.74 -7.66 -8.95
C LEU A 129 -2.36 -6.27 -9.15
N ILE A 130 -1.48 -5.28 -9.19
CA ILE A 130 -1.82 -3.86 -9.17
C ILE A 130 -2.33 -3.46 -10.56
N ALA A 131 -1.65 -3.97 -11.57
CA ALA A 131 -2.01 -3.95 -12.98
C ALA A 131 -3.44 -4.41 -13.24
N SER A 132 -3.72 -5.68 -12.97
CA SER A 132 -4.96 -6.33 -13.36
C SER A 132 -6.17 -5.78 -12.59
N GLY A 133 -5.98 -5.41 -11.32
CA GLY A 133 -6.97 -4.68 -10.53
C GLY A 133 -7.22 -3.26 -11.04
N SER A 134 -6.16 -2.49 -11.35
CA SER A 134 -6.29 -1.12 -11.86
C SER A 134 -6.88 -1.08 -13.27
N ASP A 135 -6.52 -2.03 -14.13
CA ASP A 135 -7.06 -2.21 -15.47
C ASP A 135 -8.57 -2.44 -15.43
N GLN A 136 -9.07 -3.25 -14.49
CA GLN A 136 -10.50 -3.47 -14.35
C GLN A 136 -11.26 -2.17 -13.99
N VAL A 137 -10.74 -1.38 -13.06
CA VAL A 137 -11.34 -0.08 -12.69
C VAL A 137 -11.27 0.88 -13.87
N PHE A 138 -10.10 0.98 -14.50
CA PHE A 138 -9.83 1.87 -15.61
C PHE A 138 -10.73 1.56 -16.81
N ASN A 139 -10.86 0.28 -17.19
CA ASN A 139 -11.71 -0.13 -18.30
C ASN A 139 -13.19 0.17 -18.02
N GLN A 140 -13.67 -0.07 -16.79
CA GLN A 140 -15.03 0.31 -16.40
C GLN A 140 -15.22 1.83 -16.38
N ALA A 141 -14.21 2.60 -15.96
CA ALA A 141 -14.22 4.05 -15.98
C ALA A 141 -14.25 4.63 -17.40
N VAL A 142 -13.43 4.11 -18.32
CA VAL A 142 -13.43 4.49 -19.74
C VAL A 142 -14.78 4.20 -20.36
N LYS A 143 -15.34 3.00 -20.11
CA LYS A 143 -16.69 2.65 -20.57
C LYS A 143 -17.74 3.60 -20.01
N TRP A 144 -17.66 3.93 -18.72
CA TRP A 144 -18.58 4.86 -18.07
C TRP A 144 -18.52 6.25 -18.68
N ILE A 145 -17.32 6.80 -18.92
CA ILE A 145 -17.13 8.11 -19.57
C ILE A 145 -17.71 8.10 -20.99
N TYR A 146 -17.39 7.07 -21.75
CA TYR A 146 -17.92 6.89 -23.09
C TYR A 146 -19.45 6.89 -23.10
N ASP A 147 -20.07 6.10 -22.22
CA ASP A 147 -21.53 6.00 -22.10
C ASP A 147 -22.15 7.31 -21.58
N PHE A 148 -21.52 8.00 -20.62
CA PHE A 148 -21.97 9.29 -20.09
C PHE A 148 -22.00 10.36 -21.18
N TYR A 149 -20.93 10.50 -21.97
CA TYR A 149 -20.89 11.51 -23.03
C TYR A 149 -21.77 11.17 -24.23
N LYS A 150 -21.90 9.89 -24.55
CA LYS A 150 -22.81 9.41 -25.61
C LYS A 150 -24.27 9.65 -25.24
N ASN A 151 -24.68 9.25 -24.04
CA ASN A 151 -26.08 9.20 -23.65
C ASN A 151 -26.56 10.50 -22.98
N GLU A 152 -25.79 11.05 -22.04
CA GLU A 152 -26.23 12.22 -21.26
C GLU A 152 -25.82 13.55 -21.91
N LYS A 153 -24.66 13.59 -22.58
CA LYS A 153 -24.18 14.80 -23.28
C LYS A 153 -24.49 14.81 -24.78
N SER A 154 -25.08 13.74 -25.31
CA SER A 154 -25.48 13.61 -26.72
C SER A 154 -24.35 13.94 -27.72
N ILE A 155 -23.12 13.53 -27.41
CA ILE A 155 -21.99 13.66 -28.35
C ILE A 155 -22.07 12.54 -29.39
N ASP A 156 -21.92 12.89 -30.67
CA ASP A 156 -21.79 11.93 -31.76
C ASP A 156 -20.58 11.01 -31.52
N ILE A 157 -20.80 9.70 -31.61
CA ILE A 157 -19.77 8.66 -31.48
C ILE A 157 -18.56 8.91 -32.39
N ASN A 158 -18.78 9.44 -33.59
CA ASN A 158 -17.71 9.74 -34.55
C ASN A 158 -16.84 10.94 -34.12
N LYS A 159 -17.29 11.68 -33.11
CA LYS A 159 -16.59 12.81 -32.49
C LYS A 159 -15.95 12.44 -31.15
N ILE A 160 -15.91 11.15 -30.81
CA ILE A 160 -15.18 10.60 -29.66
C ILE A 160 -13.94 9.84 -30.14
N LYS A 161 -12.76 10.25 -29.70
CA LYS A 161 -11.50 9.53 -29.94
C LYS A 161 -11.05 8.84 -28.66
N ILE A 162 -10.76 7.54 -28.73
CA ILE A 162 -10.08 6.81 -27.66
C ILE A 162 -8.64 6.55 -28.10
N ILE A 163 -7.67 7.07 -27.34
CA ILE A 163 -6.24 6.84 -27.58
C ILE A 163 -5.82 5.58 -26.82
N SER A 164 -5.08 4.71 -27.51
CA SER A 164 -4.66 3.44 -26.93
C SER A 164 -3.57 3.65 -25.88
N ILE A 165 -3.79 3.11 -24.67
CA ILE A 165 -2.78 3.11 -23.60
C ILE A 165 -1.62 2.14 -23.86
N LYS A 166 -1.75 1.25 -24.86
CA LYS A 166 -0.68 0.31 -25.24
C LYS A 166 0.47 0.98 -26.00
N GLN A 167 0.20 2.15 -26.57
CA GLN A 167 1.18 2.94 -27.31
C GLN A 167 2.16 3.66 -26.39
N ASN A 168 3.36 3.94 -26.89
CA ASN A 168 4.33 4.74 -26.13
C ASN A 168 3.91 6.22 -26.06
N THR A 169 4.52 6.97 -25.13
CA THR A 169 4.18 8.37 -24.88
C THR A 169 4.25 9.26 -26.13
N GLU A 170 5.25 9.07 -27.00
CA GLU A 170 5.41 9.88 -28.21
C GLU A 170 4.32 9.63 -29.25
N GLN A 171 3.94 8.36 -29.44
CA GLN A 171 2.83 8.00 -30.31
C GLN A 171 1.51 8.57 -29.78
N ARG A 172 1.27 8.45 -28.47
CA ARG A 172 0.07 9.02 -27.83
C ARG A 172 0.02 10.54 -27.94
N LEU A 173 1.16 11.23 -27.82
CA LEU A 173 1.26 12.68 -28.03
C LEU A 173 0.89 13.07 -29.47
N LYS A 174 1.44 12.35 -30.47
CA LYS A 174 1.11 12.58 -31.89
C LYS A 174 -0.37 12.34 -32.17
N GLU A 175 -0.93 11.24 -31.65
CA GLU A 175 -2.35 10.93 -31.82
C GLU A 175 -3.26 11.95 -31.11
N THR A 176 -2.87 12.45 -29.94
CA THR A 176 -3.63 13.49 -29.22
C THR A 176 -3.68 14.78 -30.03
N LYS A 177 -2.53 15.25 -30.55
CA LYS A 177 -2.46 16.45 -31.39
C LYS A 177 -3.32 16.30 -32.65
N LYS A 178 -3.17 15.17 -33.35
CA LYS A 178 -3.97 14.86 -34.53
C LYS A 178 -5.47 14.81 -34.23
N ALA A 179 -5.89 14.23 -33.10
CA ALA A 179 -7.31 14.19 -32.73
C ALA A 179 -7.91 15.59 -32.49
N ILE A 180 -7.11 16.53 -31.96
CA ILE A 180 -7.55 17.92 -31.80
C ILE A 180 -7.67 18.58 -33.17
N GLU A 181 -6.68 18.39 -34.05
CA GLU A 181 -6.68 18.92 -35.42
C GLU A 181 -7.85 18.37 -36.27
N ASP A 182 -8.16 17.08 -36.13
CA ASP A 182 -9.28 16.39 -36.78
C ASP A 182 -10.66 16.82 -36.21
N GLY A 183 -10.69 17.69 -35.20
CA GLY A 183 -11.90 18.25 -34.63
C GLY A 183 -12.75 17.23 -33.85
N PHE A 184 -12.10 16.32 -33.13
CA PHE A 184 -12.77 15.48 -32.12
C PHE A 184 -13.20 16.34 -30.92
N LEU A 185 -14.39 16.06 -30.39
CA LEU A 185 -14.97 16.83 -29.29
C LEU A 185 -14.58 16.27 -27.93
N LEU A 186 -14.45 14.94 -27.85
CA LEU A 186 -13.99 14.22 -26.67
C LEU A 186 -12.80 13.34 -27.04
N ILE A 187 -11.73 13.45 -26.26
CA ILE A 187 -10.57 12.57 -26.37
C ILE A 187 -10.42 11.84 -25.04
N ILE A 188 -10.49 10.51 -25.07
CA ILE A 188 -10.27 9.64 -23.93
C ILE A 188 -8.81 9.14 -23.97
N ASN A 189 -8.15 9.19 -22.82
CA ASN A 189 -6.73 8.92 -22.58
C ASN A 189 -5.73 9.81 -23.33
N PRO A 190 -5.98 11.14 -23.46
CA PRO A 190 -5.03 12.03 -24.11
C PRO A 190 -3.74 12.19 -23.31
N VAL A 191 -2.67 12.54 -24.03
CA VAL A 191 -1.39 12.94 -23.46
C VAL A 191 -1.03 14.32 -23.98
N PHE A 192 -0.64 15.21 -23.08
CA PHE A 192 -0.16 16.55 -23.42
C PHE A 192 1.27 16.75 -22.94
N GLU A 193 2.03 17.57 -23.67
CA GLU A 193 3.39 17.97 -23.31
C GLU A 193 3.56 19.49 -23.30
N TRP A 194 4.34 20.01 -22.36
CA TRP A 194 4.77 21.40 -22.33
C TRP A 194 6.05 21.54 -21.49
N GLU A 195 7.07 22.24 -21.99
CA GLU A 195 8.34 22.50 -21.27
C GLU A 195 8.96 21.22 -20.65
N ASN A 196 9.09 20.17 -21.47
CA ASN A 196 9.57 18.84 -21.06
C ASN A 196 8.75 18.17 -19.94
N CYS A 197 7.57 18.67 -19.61
CA CYS A 197 6.61 18.00 -18.73
C CYS A 197 5.52 17.33 -19.55
N CYS A 198 5.06 16.16 -19.11
CA CYS A 198 3.95 15.45 -19.72
C CYS A 198 2.86 15.12 -18.69
N CYS A 199 1.60 15.21 -19.12
CA CYS A 199 0.46 14.76 -18.32
C CYS A 199 -0.39 13.74 -19.08
N ASN A 200 -0.90 12.78 -18.31
CA ASN A 200 -1.88 11.80 -18.77
C ASN A 200 -3.21 12.13 -18.09
N LEU A 201 -4.26 12.32 -18.89
CA LEU A 201 -5.63 12.57 -18.41
C LEU A 201 -6.50 11.35 -18.71
N LEU A 202 -7.60 11.18 -17.96
CA LEU A 202 -8.61 10.19 -18.33
C LEU A 202 -9.39 10.66 -19.57
N PHE A 203 -9.78 11.94 -19.59
CA PHE A 203 -10.45 12.54 -20.74
C PHE A 203 -10.15 14.03 -20.85
N ALA A 204 -10.24 14.54 -22.07
CA ALA A 204 -10.30 15.95 -22.41
C ALA A 204 -11.54 16.20 -23.27
N ASP A 205 -12.44 17.05 -22.78
CA ASP A 205 -13.61 17.53 -23.51
C ASP A 205 -13.28 18.91 -24.09
N ILE A 206 -12.97 18.92 -25.38
CA ILE A 206 -12.58 20.12 -26.12
C ILE A 206 -13.79 21.03 -26.30
N LYS A 207 -15.00 20.47 -26.41
CA LYS A 207 -16.24 21.24 -26.62
C LYS A 207 -16.60 22.05 -25.39
N ASN A 208 -16.62 21.40 -24.22
CA ASN A 208 -16.98 22.05 -22.95
C ASN A 208 -15.75 22.57 -22.18
N LYS A 209 -14.58 22.56 -22.82
CA LYS A 209 -13.31 23.11 -22.30
C LYS A 209 -12.97 22.60 -20.90
N CYS A 210 -13.08 21.30 -20.70
CA CYS A 210 -12.80 20.68 -19.42
C CYS A 210 -11.97 19.41 -19.58
N PHE A 211 -11.37 18.95 -18.50
CA PHE A 211 -10.71 17.66 -18.46
C PHE A 211 -10.99 16.95 -17.15
N GLY A 212 -10.69 15.66 -17.09
CA GLY A 212 -10.79 14.93 -15.84
C GLY A 212 -9.76 13.83 -15.67
N ASN A 213 -9.53 13.51 -14.40
CA ASN A 213 -8.64 12.46 -13.95
C ASN A 213 -9.41 11.34 -13.26
N LEU A 214 -8.95 10.09 -13.43
CA LEU A 214 -9.45 8.95 -12.67
C LEU A 214 -8.74 8.88 -11.30
N ILE A 215 -9.52 8.61 -10.25
CA ILE A 215 -8.96 8.12 -8.98
C ILE A 215 -9.57 6.75 -8.64
N TYR A 216 -8.81 5.90 -7.96
CA TYR A 216 -9.22 4.53 -7.60
C TYR A 216 -9.92 4.45 -6.23
N SER A 217 -10.10 5.60 -5.56
CA SER A 217 -10.69 5.72 -4.23
C SER A 217 -12.01 6.48 -4.32
N ASN A 218 -12.99 6.12 -3.51
CA ASN A 218 -14.23 6.89 -3.36
C ASN A 218 -14.02 8.21 -2.58
N LYS A 219 -12.86 8.39 -1.95
CA LYS A 219 -12.47 9.60 -1.22
C LYS A 219 -11.41 10.38 -1.98
N THR A 220 -11.51 11.69 -1.91
CA THR A 220 -10.56 12.65 -2.49
C THR A 220 -9.68 13.26 -1.39
N GLU A 221 -8.52 13.81 -1.78
CA GLU A 221 -7.59 14.50 -0.89
C GLU A 221 -6.76 15.56 -1.66
N VAL A 222 -6.02 16.40 -0.94
CA VAL A 222 -5.31 17.55 -1.53
C VAL A 222 -4.35 17.18 -2.67
N LYS A 223 -3.78 15.97 -2.65
CA LYS A 223 -2.91 15.48 -3.72
C LYS A 223 -3.62 15.41 -5.08
N ASN A 224 -4.94 15.22 -5.09
CA ASN A 224 -5.75 15.20 -6.31
C ASN A 224 -5.92 16.62 -6.87
N ILE A 225 -6.00 17.63 -6.02
CA ILE A 225 -5.94 19.05 -6.42
C ILE A 225 -4.55 19.35 -6.97
N LEU A 226 -3.47 18.89 -6.31
CA LEU A 226 -2.10 19.09 -6.78
C LEU A 226 -1.84 18.43 -8.14
N LYS A 227 -2.39 17.23 -8.40
CA LYS A 227 -2.37 16.59 -9.73
C LYS A 227 -3.07 17.46 -10.76
N SER A 228 -4.26 17.95 -10.42
CA SER A 228 -5.06 18.82 -11.29
C SER A 228 -4.34 20.13 -11.61
N TYR A 229 -3.62 20.70 -10.64
CA TYR A 229 -2.76 21.87 -10.82
C TYR A 229 -1.66 21.60 -11.86
N PHE A 230 -0.88 20.52 -11.67
CA PHE A 230 0.15 20.12 -12.62
C PHE A 230 -0.40 19.91 -14.04
N ASP A 231 -1.52 19.19 -14.15
CA ASP A 231 -2.16 18.90 -15.44
C ASP A 231 -2.69 20.16 -16.12
N TYR A 232 -3.29 21.07 -15.36
CA TYR A 232 -3.83 22.33 -15.87
C TYR A 232 -2.75 23.17 -16.55
N HIS A 233 -1.59 23.32 -15.91
CA HIS A 233 -0.51 24.15 -16.45
C HIS A 233 0.08 23.62 -17.76
N ILE A 234 -0.06 22.31 -18.04
CA ILE A 234 0.31 21.69 -19.31
C ILE A 234 -0.85 21.81 -20.31
N THR A 235 -2.05 21.44 -19.90
CA THR A 235 -3.23 21.27 -20.77
C THR A 235 -3.79 22.60 -21.28
N LYS A 236 -3.67 23.69 -20.52
CA LYS A 236 -4.14 25.03 -20.92
C LYS A 236 -3.51 25.57 -22.21
N ASN A 237 -2.39 25.00 -22.64
CA ASN A 237 -1.74 25.36 -23.91
C ASN A 237 -2.41 24.71 -25.14
N TYR A 238 -3.35 23.79 -24.92
CA TYR A 238 -4.05 23.05 -25.96
C TYR A 238 -5.57 23.32 -25.94
N ILE A 239 -6.14 23.55 -24.76
CA ILE A 239 -7.55 23.91 -24.58
C ILE A 239 -7.62 25.38 -24.15
N ASN A 240 -8.01 26.25 -25.07
CA ASN A 240 -8.19 27.67 -24.79
C ASN A 240 -9.31 27.87 -23.77
N ASN A 241 -9.05 28.71 -22.76
CA ASN A 241 -10.03 29.10 -21.72
C ASN A 241 -10.65 27.89 -21.02
N LEU A 242 -9.82 27.03 -20.43
CA LEU A 242 -10.27 25.87 -19.68
C LEU A 242 -11.20 26.27 -18.52
N GLU A 243 -12.44 25.76 -18.53
CA GLU A 243 -13.53 26.23 -17.64
C GLU A 243 -13.69 25.35 -16.40
N GLU A 244 -13.41 24.06 -16.50
CA GLU A 244 -13.65 23.13 -15.39
C GLU A 244 -12.67 21.95 -15.36
N ILE A 245 -12.42 21.44 -14.14
CA ILE A 245 -11.59 20.25 -13.91
C ILE A 245 -12.41 19.26 -13.09
N TYR A 246 -12.42 18.02 -13.54
CA TYR A 246 -13.20 16.95 -12.92
C TYR A 246 -12.34 15.82 -12.36
N ILE A 247 -12.88 15.15 -11.36
CA ILE A 247 -12.40 13.85 -10.89
C ILE A 247 -13.50 12.82 -11.17
N LEU A 248 -13.16 11.77 -11.91
CA LEU A 248 -13.97 10.56 -11.97
C LEU A 248 -13.50 9.60 -10.87
N LYS A 249 -14.43 9.10 -10.08
CA LYS A 249 -14.12 8.18 -8.97
C LYS A 249 -15.18 7.11 -8.77
N PRO A 250 -14.82 5.95 -8.17
CA PRO A 250 -15.82 5.02 -7.67
C PRO A 250 -16.80 5.73 -6.73
N ALA A 251 -18.09 5.59 -7.01
CA ALA A 251 -19.14 6.15 -6.18
C ALA A 251 -19.23 5.37 -4.85
N TYR A 252 -19.48 6.08 -3.74
CA TYR A 252 -19.83 5.40 -2.51
C TYR A 252 -21.18 4.65 -2.66
N GLN A 253 -21.19 3.39 -2.23
CA GLN A 253 -22.39 2.56 -2.15
C GLN A 253 -22.47 1.93 -0.77
N LYS A 254 -23.66 1.92 -0.18
CA LYS A 254 -23.94 1.10 1.01
C LYS A 254 -23.83 -0.37 0.61
N ASN A 255 -23.27 -1.20 1.49
CA ASN A 255 -23.01 -2.62 1.24
C ASN A 255 -24.20 -3.33 0.57
N LYS A 256 -25.42 -3.17 1.11
CA LYS A 256 -26.66 -3.77 0.56
C LYS A 256 -26.99 -3.45 -0.92
N ASN A 257 -26.35 -2.45 -1.52
CA ASN A 257 -26.54 -1.99 -2.90
C ASN A 257 -25.38 -2.38 -3.83
N ILE A 258 -24.36 -3.07 -3.32
CA ILE A 258 -23.16 -3.45 -4.07
C ILE A 258 -23.41 -4.76 -4.81
N LYS A 259 -22.97 -4.82 -6.06
CA LYS A 259 -23.10 -5.98 -6.95
C LYS A 259 -21.73 -6.48 -7.40
N LYS A 260 -21.56 -7.80 -7.42
CA LYS A 260 -20.33 -8.48 -7.85
C LYS A 260 -19.87 -7.97 -9.23
N GLY A 261 -18.59 -7.61 -9.32
CA GLY A 261 -17.91 -7.20 -10.56
C GLY A 261 -18.24 -5.79 -11.06
N ILE A 262 -19.24 -5.10 -10.51
CA ILE A 262 -19.73 -3.82 -11.01
C ILE A 262 -19.24 -2.67 -10.13
N LEU A 263 -18.55 -1.71 -10.75
CA LEU A 263 -18.20 -0.43 -10.13
C LEU A 263 -19.10 0.68 -10.67
N LYS A 264 -19.75 1.41 -9.77
CA LYS A 264 -20.40 2.68 -10.11
C LYS A 264 -19.40 3.81 -10.02
N PHE A 265 -19.54 4.80 -10.89
CA PHE A 265 -18.69 5.99 -10.89
C PHE A 265 -19.50 7.26 -10.67
N ASN A 266 -18.81 8.28 -10.17
CA ASN A 266 -19.30 9.63 -10.02
C ASN A 266 -18.27 10.63 -10.56
N LEU A 267 -18.74 11.63 -11.30
CA LEU A 267 -17.94 12.70 -11.86
C LEU A 267 -18.18 13.97 -11.03
N THR A 268 -17.13 14.50 -10.40
CA THR A 268 -17.22 15.62 -9.46
C THR A 268 -16.25 16.75 -9.82
N PRO A 269 -16.67 18.02 -9.79
CA PRO A 269 -15.77 19.18 -9.89
C PRO A 269 -15.19 19.60 -8.53
N TYR A 270 -15.52 18.87 -7.46
CA TYR A 270 -15.10 19.14 -6.08
C TYR A 270 -14.10 18.10 -5.56
N CYS A 271 -13.22 18.53 -4.67
CA CYS A 271 -12.20 17.71 -4.04
C CYS A 271 -11.93 18.20 -2.60
N SER A 272 -11.62 17.26 -1.71
CA SER A 272 -11.13 17.58 -0.37
C SER A 272 -9.78 18.31 -0.44
N TYR A 273 -9.69 19.47 0.22
CA TYR A 273 -8.45 20.24 0.38
C TYR A 273 -7.58 19.76 1.56
N LYS A 274 -7.96 18.66 2.23
CA LYS A 274 -7.24 18.10 3.38
C LYS A 274 -6.21 17.06 2.95
N ASN A 275 -5.12 16.95 3.72
CA ASN A 275 -4.08 15.93 3.54
C ASN A 275 -4.57 14.51 3.84
N SER A 276 -5.53 14.38 4.76
CA SER A 276 -6.14 13.09 5.07
C SER A 276 -7.47 12.95 4.34
N LYS A 277 -7.73 11.75 3.86
CA LYS A 277 -9.04 11.36 3.32
C LYS A 277 -10.14 11.66 4.34
N PRO A 278 -11.28 12.23 3.92
CA PRO A 278 -12.41 12.47 4.82
C PRO A 278 -12.83 11.18 5.56
N SER A 279 -13.01 11.29 6.87
CA SER A 279 -13.58 10.23 7.71
C SER A 279 -14.98 10.63 8.16
N ILE A 280 -15.87 9.63 8.21
CA ILE A 280 -17.22 9.76 8.73
C ILE A 280 -17.40 8.58 9.67
N ASP A 281 -17.98 8.86 10.83
CA ASP A 281 -18.34 7.83 11.81
C ASP A 281 -19.34 6.81 11.22
N GLU A 282 -19.21 5.55 11.61
CA GLU A 282 -20.05 4.46 11.08
C GLU A 282 -21.55 4.65 11.39
N GLU A 283 -21.91 5.14 12.58
CA GLU A 283 -23.31 5.41 12.89
C GLU A 283 -23.86 6.51 11.99
N LYS A 284 -23.03 7.54 11.72
CA LYS A 284 -23.41 8.62 10.82
C LYS A 284 -23.56 8.11 9.38
N ILE A 285 -22.67 7.24 8.89
CA ILE A 285 -22.79 6.60 7.58
C ILE A 285 -24.10 5.81 7.44
N LYS A 286 -24.52 5.09 8.50
CA LYS A 286 -25.78 4.33 8.49
C LYS A 286 -27.00 5.23 8.28
N ARG A 287 -27.01 6.41 8.92
CA ARG A 287 -28.12 7.38 8.88
C ARG A 287 -28.18 8.20 7.59
N LEU A 288 -27.03 8.54 7.01
CA LEU A 288 -26.95 9.35 5.79
C LEU A 288 -27.31 8.55 4.53
N SER A 289 -27.82 9.24 3.51
CA SER A 289 -27.94 8.71 2.14
C SER A 289 -26.58 8.55 1.47
N GLU A 290 -26.51 7.76 0.40
CA GLU A 290 -25.26 7.58 -0.36
C GLU A 290 -24.77 8.91 -0.95
N LYS A 291 -25.69 9.77 -1.43
CA LYS A 291 -25.36 11.11 -1.95
C LYS A 291 -24.77 12.02 -0.88
N GLU A 292 -25.31 11.99 0.34
CA GLU A 292 -24.77 12.74 1.48
C GLU A 292 -23.35 12.33 1.84
N VAL A 293 -23.10 11.02 1.91
CA VAL A 293 -21.77 10.48 2.19
C VAL A 293 -20.78 10.88 1.09
N GLU A 294 -21.22 10.76 -0.16
CA GLU A 294 -20.43 11.11 -1.35
C GLU A 294 -20.03 12.59 -1.34
N SER A 295 -20.96 13.50 -1.06
CA SER A 295 -20.69 14.94 -0.94
C SER A 295 -19.71 15.27 0.19
N ILE A 296 -19.73 14.53 1.31
CA ILE A 296 -18.73 14.69 2.38
C ILE A 296 -17.35 14.21 1.93
N TYR A 297 -17.26 13.14 1.14
CA TYR A 297 -16.00 12.61 0.62
C TYR A 297 -15.34 13.50 -0.45
N THR A 298 -16.10 14.41 -1.06
CA THR A 298 -15.62 15.41 -2.04
C THR A 298 -15.60 16.83 -1.51
N MET A 299 -16.19 17.09 -0.34
CA MET A 299 -16.40 18.43 0.21
C MET A 299 -17.24 19.35 -0.71
N ASP A 300 -18.27 18.80 -1.36
CA ASP A 300 -19.20 19.53 -2.23
C ASP A 300 -20.04 20.60 -1.46
N PRO A 301 -19.85 21.91 -1.70
CA PRO A 301 -20.53 22.98 -0.96
C PRO A 301 -22.06 23.01 -1.16
N ASN A 302 -22.57 22.39 -2.24
CA ASN A 302 -24.00 22.43 -2.57
C ASN A 302 -24.83 21.51 -1.67
N PHE A 303 -24.17 20.70 -0.84
CA PHE A 303 -24.85 19.85 0.12
C PHE A 303 -24.98 20.54 1.48
N ASN A 304 -26.20 20.57 2.05
CA ASN A 304 -26.40 21.03 3.42
C ASN A 304 -25.78 20.02 4.39
N TYR A 305 -24.53 20.24 4.74
CA TYR A 305 -23.88 19.52 5.82
C TYR A 305 -24.67 19.73 7.10
N SER A 306 -24.87 18.67 7.87
CA SER A 306 -25.45 18.74 9.21
C SER A 306 -24.62 19.59 10.22
N SER A 307 -23.58 20.32 9.78
CA SER A 307 -22.71 21.13 10.62
C SER A 307 -22.44 22.49 9.94
N ASN A 308 -22.79 23.58 10.63
CA ASN A 308 -22.69 24.97 10.12
C ASN A 308 -21.26 25.52 9.96
N LYS A 309 -20.20 24.73 10.25
CA LYS A 309 -18.79 25.20 10.29
C LYS A 309 -18.02 25.11 8.97
N THR A 310 -18.55 24.49 7.91
CA THR A 310 -17.75 23.99 6.77
C THR A 310 -17.89 24.76 5.44
N LYS A 311 -18.65 25.84 5.34
CA LYS A 311 -18.98 26.44 4.02
C LYS A 311 -17.89 27.33 3.39
N LYS A 312 -16.89 27.83 4.12
CA LYS A 312 -16.10 28.98 3.65
C LYS A 312 -15.00 28.65 2.62
N ASP A 313 -14.52 27.41 2.55
CA ASP A 313 -13.37 27.02 1.71
C ASP A 313 -13.68 25.92 0.67
N ASN A 314 -14.95 25.54 0.53
CA ASN A 314 -15.38 24.49 -0.40
C ASN A 314 -15.64 25.11 -1.78
N ILE A 315 -14.61 25.18 -2.63
CA ILE A 315 -14.68 25.70 -4.00
C ILE A 315 -14.40 24.59 -5.03
N LYS A 316 -14.58 24.87 -6.32
CA LYS A 316 -14.27 23.88 -7.37
C LYS A 316 -12.76 23.68 -7.47
N ILE A 317 -12.36 22.53 -8.02
CA ILE A 317 -10.95 22.21 -8.29
C ILE A 317 -10.30 23.30 -9.15
N ILE A 318 -10.99 23.78 -10.19
CA ILE A 318 -10.47 24.84 -11.06
C ILE A 318 -10.18 26.13 -10.29
N ASP A 319 -11.03 26.50 -9.32
CA ASP A 319 -10.84 27.71 -8.52
C ASP A 319 -9.60 27.60 -7.63
N HIS A 320 -9.38 26.43 -7.01
CA HIS A 320 -8.14 26.17 -6.28
C HIS A 320 -6.90 26.30 -7.18
N VAL A 321 -6.97 25.78 -8.40
CA VAL A 321 -5.85 25.80 -9.35
C VAL A 321 -5.55 27.22 -9.83
N LEU A 322 -6.58 28.00 -10.18
CA LEU A 322 -6.45 29.39 -10.62
C LEU A 322 -5.95 30.32 -9.51
N SER A 323 -6.21 29.97 -8.25
CA SER A 323 -5.76 30.74 -7.09
C SER A 323 -4.37 30.31 -6.59
N ASP A 324 -3.60 29.56 -7.38
CA ASP A 324 -2.29 28.99 -6.99
C ASP A 324 -2.35 28.27 -5.62
N LEU A 325 -3.44 27.54 -5.39
CA LEU A 325 -3.69 26.72 -4.21
C LEU A 325 -3.75 27.49 -2.86
N THR A 326 -3.93 28.81 -2.90
CA THR A 326 -4.07 29.69 -1.70
C THR A 326 -5.08 29.23 -0.66
N ASN A 327 -6.18 28.60 -1.09
CA ASN A 327 -7.20 28.08 -0.18
C ASN A 327 -6.94 26.62 0.27
N THR A 328 -5.70 26.14 0.12
CA THR A 328 -5.28 24.79 0.51
C THR A 328 -4.10 24.87 1.48
N LYS A 329 -3.64 23.72 1.96
CA LYS A 329 -2.41 23.65 2.77
C LYS A 329 -1.11 23.83 1.97
N ILE A 330 -1.19 23.94 0.65
CA ILE A 330 -0.06 24.03 -0.28
C ILE A 330 -0.14 25.40 -0.99
N ASP A 331 -0.21 26.48 -0.23
CA ASP A 331 -0.24 27.84 -0.80
C ASP A 331 1.11 28.16 -1.46
N PHE A 332 1.13 28.33 -2.77
CA PHE A 332 2.36 28.69 -3.51
C PHE A 332 2.69 30.19 -3.47
N ASN A 333 1.78 31.04 -2.99
CA ASN A 333 2.00 32.48 -2.81
C ASN A 333 2.61 32.82 -1.45
N GLU A 334 2.41 31.97 -0.43
CA GLU A 334 3.11 32.08 0.85
C GLU A 334 4.59 31.71 0.69
N LYS A 335 5.42 32.68 0.27
CA LYS A 335 6.87 32.54 0.34
C LYS A 335 7.28 32.33 1.81
N LYS A 336 7.93 31.19 2.09
CA LYS A 336 8.56 30.90 3.38
C LYS A 336 9.69 31.90 3.63
N LEU A 337 9.36 33.01 4.28
CA LEU A 337 10.38 33.87 4.89
C LEU A 337 10.95 33.12 6.12
N PRO A 338 12.28 33.07 6.31
CA PRO A 338 12.92 32.32 7.40
C PRO A 338 12.49 32.71 8.82
N ASP A 339 11.87 33.88 9.00
CA ASP A 339 11.73 34.52 10.32
C ASP A 339 10.30 34.64 10.85
N VAL A 340 9.32 33.96 10.24
CA VAL A 340 7.96 33.92 10.79
C VAL A 340 7.65 32.51 11.27
N LYS A 341 7.42 32.35 12.58
CA LYS A 341 6.83 31.16 13.18
C LYS A 341 5.40 30.98 12.65
N ILE A 342 5.27 30.43 11.44
CA ILE A 342 3.99 29.96 10.90
C ILE A 342 3.96 28.44 11.06
N ASN A 343 2.86 27.94 11.63
CA ASN A 343 2.55 26.53 11.83
C ASN A 343 2.23 25.78 10.51
N SER A 344 2.97 26.01 9.42
CA SER A 344 2.77 25.32 8.14
C SER A 344 3.87 24.28 7.87
N ASP A 345 3.47 23.00 8.01
CA ASP A 345 4.27 21.77 8.00
C ASP A 345 5.03 21.42 6.69
N ASN A 346 5.32 22.39 5.80
CA ASN A 346 5.55 22.05 4.39
C ASN A 346 6.78 22.70 3.71
N LYS A 347 8.00 22.44 4.17
CA LYS A 347 9.23 23.18 3.80
C LYS A 347 9.60 23.15 2.30
N TYR A 348 9.23 22.09 1.59
CA TYR A 348 9.61 21.86 0.20
C TYR A 348 8.45 22.07 -0.80
N SER A 349 7.67 23.15 -0.72
CA SER A 349 6.64 23.46 -1.73
C SER A 349 7.26 24.15 -2.95
N CYS A 350 6.90 23.71 -4.17
CA CYS A 350 7.28 24.40 -5.41
C CYS A 350 6.09 24.52 -6.37
N SER A 351 5.85 25.75 -6.84
CA SER A 351 4.90 26.02 -7.92
C SER A 351 5.34 25.37 -9.23
N PHE A 352 4.45 25.31 -10.22
CA PHE A 352 4.78 24.70 -11.51
C PHE A 352 5.93 25.46 -12.22
N ASN A 353 5.92 26.79 -12.16
CA ASN A 353 6.98 27.61 -12.76
C ASN A 353 8.34 27.40 -12.08
N GLU A 354 8.36 27.24 -10.76
CA GLU A 354 9.58 26.91 -10.01
C GLU A 354 10.07 25.51 -10.36
N PHE A 355 9.16 24.54 -10.51
CA PHE A 355 9.50 23.20 -10.96
C PHE A 355 10.15 23.19 -12.35
N ILE A 356 9.64 23.98 -13.30
CA ILE A 356 10.29 24.16 -14.61
C ILE A 356 11.71 24.75 -14.46
N LYS A 357 11.92 25.73 -13.57
CA LYS A 357 13.26 26.28 -13.30
C LYS A 357 14.20 25.23 -12.70
N ILE A 358 13.70 24.38 -11.80
CA ILE A 358 14.45 23.28 -11.21
C ILE A 358 14.89 22.30 -12.30
N ILE A 359 13.98 21.90 -13.20
CA ILE A 359 14.27 21.03 -14.34
C ILE A 359 15.32 21.65 -15.28
N LYS A 360 15.14 22.91 -15.66
CA LYS A 360 16.08 23.63 -16.55
C LYS A 360 17.47 23.78 -15.94
N ASN A 361 17.58 23.81 -14.61
CA ASN A 361 18.83 23.91 -13.87
C ASN A 361 19.37 22.57 -13.33
N LYS A 362 18.87 21.42 -13.81
CA LYS A 362 19.22 20.08 -13.30
C LYS A 362 20.73 19.82 -13.20
N ASP A 363 21.52 20.38 -14.11
CA ASP A 363 22.97 20.14 -14.15
C ASP A 363 23.74 20.84 -13.03
N ASN A 364 23.14 21.86 -12.41
CA ASN A 364 23.73 22.66 -11.34
C ASN A 364 23.31 22.21 -9.93
N ILE A 365 22.39 21.24 -9.82
CA ILE A 365 21.88 20.75 -8.53
C ILE A 365 22.88 19.73 -7.96
N LYS A 366 23.53 20.09 -6.84
CA LYS A 366 24.41 19.19 -6.10
C LYS A 366 23.60 18.13 -5.36
N ILE A 367 24.10 16.91 -5.34
CA ILE A 367 23.58 15.82 -4.51
C ILE A 367 24.02 16.08 -3.08
N ASP A 368 23.07 16.10 -2.13
CA ASP A 368 23.38 16.13 -0.71
C ASP A 368 22.59 15.07 0.05
N ILE A 369 23.26 13.99 0.46
CA ILE A 369 22.68 12.86 1.20
C ILE A 369 22.58 13.19 2.70
N ASN A 370 23.12 14.34 3.15
CA ASN A 370 23.12 14.70 4.56
C ASN A 370 21.73 15.19 4.98
N LEU A 371 20.95 14.27 5.54
CA LEU A 371 19.72 14.62 6.25
C LEU A 371 20.06 15.47 7.49
N ASN A 372 19.38 16.61 7.64
CA ASN A 372 19.51 17.52 8.78
C ASN A 372 18.23 17.50 9.65
N ASN A 373 18.25 18.18 10.81
CA ASN A 373 17.12 18.17 11.76
C ASN A 373 15.80 18.72 11.20
N GLU A 374 15.85 19.33 10.03
CA GLU A 374 14.70 19.91 9.32
C GLU A 374 14.06 18.89 8.38
N ASP A 375 14.73 17.78 8.06
CA ASP A 375 14.21 16.65 7.28
C ASP A 375 13.36 15.73 8.19
N SER A 376 12.11 16.14 8.40
CA SER A 376 11.19 15.44 9.31
C SER A 376 10.47 14.26 8.63
N PHE A 377 10.26 13.17 9.38
CA PHE A 377 9.42 12.03 8.99
C PHE A 377 7.92 12.34 8.86
N ASN A 378 7.50 13.59 9.08
CA ASN A 378 6.10 14.00 9.12
C ASN A 378 5.75 15.09 8.09
N GLU A 379 6.67 15.48 7.20
CA GLU A 379 6.35 16.41 6.12
C GLU A 379 5.32 15.82 5.15
N ILE A 380 4.61 16.68 4.42
CA ILE A 380 3.46 16.27 3.60
C ILE A 380 3.86 15.11 2.69
N CYS A 381 3.15 14.00 2.84
CA CYS A 381 3.26 12.80 2.00
C CYS A 381 4.65 12.11 1.95
N SER A 382 5.62 12.48 2.80
CA SER A 382 6.98 11.91 2.81
C SER A 382 7.06 10.53 3.47
N LYS A 383 6.36 9.53 2.91
CA LYS A 383 6.56 8.12 3.28
C LYS A 383 7.73 7.47 2.56
N PHE A 384 8.16 8.03 1.42
CA PHE A 384 8.89 7.25 0.42
C PHE A 384 10.42 7.28 0.58
N ASP A 385 11.03 8.42 0.98
CA ASP A 385 12.48 8.58 0.74
C ASP A 385 13.38 8.51 2.01
N ILE A 386 12.92 8.96 3.20
CA ILE A 386 13.77 8.89 4.41
C ILE A 386 14.05 7.43 4.80
N LYS A 387 13.05 6.55 4.70
CA LYS A 387 13.20 5.12 5.01
C LYS A 387 14.24 4.42 4.13
N GLU A 388 14.50 4.95 2.94
CA GLU A 388 15.44 4.42 1.96
C GLU A 388 16.89 4.83 2.26
N ILE A 389 17.08 6.06 2.77
CA ILE A 389 18.39 6.57 3.17
C ILE A 389 18.84 5.99 4.53
N MET A 390 17.87 5.65 5.39
CA MET A 390 18.17 5.22 6.76
C MET A 390 19.06 3.96 6.86
N PRO A 391 18.85 2.88 6.10
CA PRO A 391 19.76 1.73 6.08
C PRO A 391 21.19 2.08 5.64
N ILE A 392 21.37 3.10 4.80
CA ILE A 392 22.69 3.55 4.33
C ILE A 392 23.40 4.32 5.45
N LYS A 393 22.69 5.25 6.10
CA LYS A 393 23.23 6.09 7.17
C LYS A 393 23.41 5.32 8.49
N TYR A 394 22.55 4.33 8.75
CA TYR A 394 22.55 3.49 9.96
C TYR A 394 22.46 1.99 9.62
N PRO A 395 23.52 1.35 9.10
CA PRO A 395 23.49 -0.05 8.66
C PRO A 395 23.08 -1.06 9.73
N ASN A 396 23.46 -0.82 10.99
CA ASN A 396 23.08 -1.66 12.14
C ASN A 396 21.56 -1.60 12.47
N TYR A 397 20.84 -0.69 11.82
CA TYR A 397 19.41 -0.44 11.98
C TYR A 397 18.66 -0.59 10.64
N SER A 398 19.20 -1.41 9.72
CA SER A 398 18.61 -1.72 8.41
C SER A 398 17.13 -2.16 8.49
N PHE A 399 16.72 -2.74 9.61
CA PHE A 399 15.33 -2.84 10.01
C PHE A 399 15.17 -2.34 11.44
N SER A 400 14.29 -1.36 11.63
CA SER A 400 14.03 -0.75 12.94
C SER A 400 12.66 -0.09 12.94
N SER A 401 12.07 0.08 14.13
CA SER A 401 10.85 0.87 14.26
C SER A 401 11.13 2.36 14.03
N LYS A 402 10.12 3.09 13.52
CA LYS A 402 10.22 4.54 13.27
C LYS A 402 10.73 5.28 14.51
N LYS A 403 10.17 4.99 15.69
CA LYS A 403 10.55 5.65 16.95
C LYS A 403 12.02 5.42 17.33
N VAL A 404 12.53 4.19 17.17
CA VAL A 404 13.93 3.86 17.48
C VAL A 404 14.86 4.59 16.51
N LEU A 405 14.51 4.61 15.22
CA LEU A 405 15.26 5.34 14.21
C LEU A 405 15.30 6.86 14.49
N GLU A 406 14.16 7.47 14.76
CA GLU A 406 14.05 8.91 15.11
C GLU A 406 14.93 9.28 16.31
N THR A 407 15.00 8.39 17.31
CA THR A 407 15.80 8.57 18.51
C THR A 407 17.30 8.50 18.20
N ILE A 408 17.72 7.56 17.36
CA ILE A 408 19.14 7.31 17.05
C ILE A 408 19.68 8.33 16.04
N SER A 409 18.82 8.80 15.14
CA SER A 409 19.18 9.82 14.16
C SER A 409 19.10 11.24 14.70
N ASN A 410 18.70 11.41 15.97
CA ASN A 410 18.54 12.71 16.62
C ASN A 410 17.49 13.62 15.94
N PHE A 411 16.49 13.02 15.26
CA PHE A 411 15.35 13.77 14.72
C PHE A 411 14.30 14.06 15.79
N ASP A 412 14.21 13.23 16.83
CA ASP A 412 13.30 13.48 17.95
C ASP A 412 13.91 14.44 18.98
N CYS A 413 13.61 15.72 18.82
CA CYS A 413 14.01 16.79 19.75
C CYS A 413 13.38 16.67 21.16
N GLN A 414 12.48 15.71 21.40
CA GLN A 414 11.79 15.55 22.68
C GLN A 414 12.48 14.59 23.66
N ILE A 415 13.54 13.90 23.23
CA ILE A 415 14.29 12.93 24.05
C ILE A 415 15.67 13.51 24.39
N ASP A 416 16.01 13.54 25.69
CA ASP A 416 17.32 14.05 26.12
C ASP A 416 18.49 13.14 25.70
N ILE A 417 19.70 13.71 25.64
CA ILE A 417 20.93 13.05 25.16
C ILE A 417 21.28 11.79 25.98
N LEU A 418 21.04 11.79 27.30
CA LEU A 418 21.33 10.63 28.15
C LEU A 418 20.39 9.48 27.83
N LYS A 419 19.10 9.76 27.67
CA LYS A 419 18.10 8.78 27.21
C LYS A 419 18.45 8.20 25.85
N GLN A 420 18.83 9.04 24.90
CA GLN A 420 19.28 8.60 23.58
C GLN A 420 20.48 7.63 23.67
N LYS A 421 21.49 7.96 24.50
CA LYS A 421 22.65 7.09 24.72
C LYS A 421 22.26 5.74 25.30
N GLN A 422 21.31 5.69 26.22
CA GLN A 422 20.84 4.44 26.80
C GLN A 422 20.04 3.59 25.81
N VAL A 423 19.14 4.22 25.05
CA VAL A 423 18.40 3.56 23.97
C VAL A 423 19.38 2.93 22.97
N LYS A 424 20.37 3.72 22.53
CA LYS A 424 21.42 3.24 21.64
C LYS A 424 22.20 2.08 22.27
N LYS A 425 22.58 2.17 23.54
CA LYS A 425 23.29 1.10 24.26
C LYS A 425 22.48 -0.20 24.32
N PHE A 426 21.18 -0.12 24.64
CA PHE A 426 20.30 -1.29 24.69
C PHE A 426 20.23 -2.00 23.34
N TYR A 427 19.93 -1.24 22.28
CA TYR A 427 19.77 -1.80 20.94
C TYR A 427 21.10 -2.25 20.34
N ASP A 428 22.19 -1.49 20.45
CA ASP A 428 23.51 -1.89 19.92
C ASP A 428 24.01 -3.19 20.56
N ASN A 429 23.78 -3.38 21.85
CA ASN A 429 24.16 -4.59 22.58
C ASN A 429 23.14 -5.74 22.44
N ASN A 430 22.03 -5.52 21.72
CA ASN A 430 20.96 -6.50 21.50
C ASN A 430 20.39 -7.09 22.81
N LEU A 431 20.28 -6.28 23.86
CA LEU A 431 19.79 -6.73 25.17
C LEU A 431 18.32 -7.13 25.11
N ILE A 432 17.89 -7.96 26.07
CA ILE A 432 16.48 -8.34 26.24
C ILE A 432 15.98 -7.73 27.55
N SER A 433 14.81 -7.11 27.50
CA SER A 433 14.11 -6.58 28.66
C SER A 433 12.72 -7.19 28.73
N ILE A 434 12.32 -7.62 29.94
CA ILE A 434 10.96 -8.11 30.21
C ILE A 434 10.40 -7.30 31.38
N ASN A 435 9.21 -6.72 31.19
CA ASN A 435 8.45 -6.10 32.27
C ASN A 435 8.02 -7.19 33.28
N PRO A 436 8.33 -7.05 34.58
CA PRO A 436 7.88 -7.99 35.61
C PRO A 436 6.36 -8.25 35.63
N GLU A 437 5.55 -7.32 35.13
CA GLU A 437 4.10 -7.48 35.00
C GLU A 437 3.68 -8.56 33.97
N ILE A 438 4.61 -9.14 33.21
CA ILE A 438 4.33 -10.25 32.29
C ILE A 438 3.58 -11.40 32.97
N GLU A 439 3.88 -11.68 34.24
CA GLU A 439 3.24 -12.74 35.01
C GLU A 439 1.74 -12.51 35.21
N ASN A 440 1.27 -11.26 35.12
CA ASN A 440 -0.14 -10.91 35.21
C ASN A 440 -0.82 -10.76 33.83
N CYS A 441 -0.05 -10.87 32.74
CA CYS A 441 -0.59 -10.71 31.39
C CYS A 441 -1.44 -11.93 31.00
N PHE A 442 -2.66 -11.67 30.51
CA PHE A 442 -3.59 -12.72 30.10
C PHE A 442 -3.00 -13.66 29.04
N GLU A 443 -2.31 -13.11 28.05
CA GLU A 443 -1.66 -13.87 26.98
C GLU A 443 -0.61 -14.84 27.53
N TYR A 444 0.18 -14.40 28.52
CA TYR A 444 1.18 -15.25 29.15
C TYR A 444 0.52 -16.37 29.97
N GLN A 445 -0.56 -16.06 30.69
CA GLN A 445 -1.34 -17.06 31.41
C GLN A 445 -1.95 -18.12 30.48
N VAL A 446 -2.43 -17.72 29.30
CA VAL A 446 -2.92 -18.64 28.28
C VAL A 446 -1.80 -19.55 27.76
N ILE A 447 -0.60 -19.02 27.53
CA ILE A 447 0.58 -19.82 27.10
C ILE A 447 0.95 -20.90 28.12
N LEU A 448 0.72 -20.66 29.41
CA LEU A 448 0.97 -21.60 30.50
C LEU A 448 -0.18 -22.59 30.73
N ASP A 449 -1.37 -22.34 30.16
CA ASP A 449 -2.55 -23.21 30.30
C ASP A 449 -2.42 -24.48 29.46
N ASN A 450 -1.67 -25.45 30.00
CA ASN A 450 -1.43 -26.72 29.33
C ASN A 450 -2.69 -27.59 29.26
N ASN A 451 -3.63 -27.50 30.20
CA ASN A 451 -4.75 -28.43 30.29
C ASN A 451 -5.86 -28.18 29.24
N SER A 452 -5.85 -26.99 28.65
CA SER A 452 -6.94 -26.52 27.80
C SER A 452 -6.75 -26.87 26.33
N LYS A 453 -7.86 -27.01 25.60
CA LYS A 453 -7.83 -27.09 24.14
C LYS A 453 -7.64 -25.68 23.58
N ILE A 454 -6.53 -25.49 22.88
CA ILE A 454 -6.14 -24.22 22.28
C ILE A 454 -6.11 -24.39 20.77
N ILE A 455 -6.76 -23.46 20.07
CA ILE A 455 -6.77 -23.38 18.62
C ILE A 455 -5.86 -22.24 18.21
N TRP A 456 -4.89 -22.51 17.35
CA TRP A 456 -3.96 -21.53 16.78
C TRP A 456 -4.32 -21.38 15.32
N PHE A 457 -4.49 -20.16 14.83
CA PHE A 457 -4.83 -19.96 13.42
C PHE A 457 -4.27 -18.67 12.85
N ASP A 458 -4.20 -18.62 11.52
CA ASP A 458 -3.82 -17.43 10.76
C ASP A 458 -4.65 -17.37 9.48
N PHE A 459 -4.83 -16.15 8.96
CA PHE A 459 -5.54 -15.93 7.71
C PHE A 459 -4.64 -15.26 6.69
N GLU A 460 -4.71 -15.74 5.45
CA GLU A 460 -4.26 -14.97 4.29
C GLU A 460 -5.45 -14.62 3.40
N GLY A 461 -5.44 -13.41 2.86
CA GLY A 461 -6.60 -12.85 2.17
C GLY A 461 -6.44 -12.77 0.65
N VAL A 462 -7.52 -12.34 -0.01
CA VAL A 462 -7.59 -11.96 -1.41
C VAL A 462 -8.41 -10.67 -1.53
N THR A 463 -8.04 -9.77 -2.44
CA THR A 463 -8.76 -8.51 -2.66
C THR A 463 -8.81 -8.18 -4.14
N LEU A 464 -9.99 -7.76 -4.63
CA LEU A 464 -10.15 -7.25 -5.98
C LEU A 464 -10.57 -5.79 -5.94
N SER A 465 -10.19 -5.03 -6.96
CA SER A 465 -10.59 -3.63 -7.09
C SER A 465 -12.10 -3.46 -7.32
N ALA A 466 -12.73 -4.41 -8.01
CA ALA A 466 -14.17 -4.54 -8.10
C ALA A 466 -14.71 -5.49 -7.01
N PRO A 467 -16.00 -5.36 -6.64
CA PRO A 467 -16.66 -6.27 -5.71
C PRO A 467 -16.48 -7.75 -6.08
N MET A 468 -15.88 -8.55 -5.18
CA MET A 468 -15.74 -10.01 -5.38
C MET A 468 -17.07 -10.76 -5.20
N LEU A 469 -17.98 -10.15 -4.45
CA LEU A 469 -19.27 -10.70 -4.04
C LEU A 469 -20.32 -9.61 -4.10
N ASP A 470 -21.58 -10.04 -4.17
CA ASP A 470 -22.67 -9.14 -3.80
C ASP A 470 -22.48 -8.69 -2.34
N TYR A 471 -22.82 -7.43 -2.09
CA TYR A 471 -22.73 -6.78 -0.79
C TYR A 471 -21.34 -6.54 -0.20
N LEU A 472 -20.28 -6.87 -0.95
CA LEU A 472 -18.89 -6.65 -0.57
C LEU A 472 -18.28 -5.48 -1.36
N PRO A 473 -17.87 -4.37 -0.73
CA PRO A 473 -17.17 -3.29 -1.41
C PRO A 473 -15.90 -3.76 -2.13
N GLY A 474 -15.57 -3.11 -3.26
CA GLY A 474 -14.28 -3.25 -3.90
C GLY A 474 -13.13 -2.89 -2.95
N PHE A 475 -11.96 -3.47 -3.19
CA PHE A 475 -10.75 -3.40 -2.38
C PHE A 475 -10.89 -3.95 -0.94
N ARG A 476 -12.04 -4.49 -0.56
CA ARG A 476 -12.21 -5.20 0.71
C ARG A 476 -11.64 -6.60 0.57
N GLN A 477 -10.61 -6.89 1.37
CA GLN A 477 -9.96 -8.19 1.37
C GLN A 477 -10.81 -9.23 2.12
N VAL A 478 -11.04 -10.39 1.51
CA VAL A 478 -11.72 -11.55 2.12
C VAL A 478 -10.72 -12.66 2.41
N ILE A 479 -11.07 -13.61 3.28
CA ILE A 479 -10.20 -14.73 3.64
C ILE A 479 -10.09 -15.69 2.46
N SER A 480 -8.87 -15.99 2.00
CA SER A 480 -8.61 -16.97 0.93
C SER A 480 -7.90 -18.22 1.43
N GLN A 481 -7.28 -18.14 2.60
CA GLN A 481 -6.55 -19.26 3.21
C GLN A 481 -6.73 -19.21 4.72
N THR A 482 -6.71 -20.38 5.35
CA THR A 482 -6.72 -20.52 6.80
C THR A 482 -5.93 -21.75 7.19
N SER A 483 -4.93 -21.57 8.05
CA SER A 483 -4.24 -22.68 8.71
C SER A 483 -4.68 -22.74 10.16
N ILE A 484 -4.91 -23.96 10.64
CA ILE A 484 -5.42 -24.23 11.98
C ILE A 484 -4.59 -25.34 12.60
N ILE A 485 -4.02 -25.07 13.77
CA ILE A 485 -3.33 -26.06 14.58
C ILE A 485 -4.05 -26.15 15.93
N LYS A 486 -4.36 -27.36 16.39
CA LYS A 486 -4.96 -27.57 17.70
C LYS A 486 -3.96 -28.22 18.64
N THR A 487 -3.87 -27.67 19.84
CA THR A 487 -2.97 -28.18 20.87
C THR A 487 -3.67 -28.47 22.18
N LYS A 488 -3.16 -29.45 22.91
CA LYS A 488 -3.47 -29.73 24.31
C LYS A 488 -2.19 -30.21 24.99
N ASN A 489 -1.92 -29.75 26.21
CA ASN A 489 -0.68 -30.01 26.93
C ASN A 489 0.59 -29.62 26.15
N ASN A 490 0.52 -28.52 25.41
CA ASN A 490 1.58 -28.08 24.50
C ASN A 490 1.89 -29.08 23.36
N GLU A 491 1.10 -30.14 23.17
CA GLU A 491 1.21 -31.11 22.08
C GLU A 491 0.22 -30.79 20.97
N ILE A 492 0.68 -30.89 19.72
CA ILE A 492 -0.17 -30.78 18.54
C ILE A 492 -0.91 -32.11 18.36
N TYR A 493 -2.24 -32.07 18.32
CA TYR A 493 -3.06 -33.26 18.07
C TYR A 493 -3.85 -33.20 16.75
N GLU A 494 -4.00 -32.01 16.17
CA GLU A 494 -4.70 -31.82 14.89
C GLU A 494 -4.13 -30.62 14.14
N GLN A 495 -4.01 -30.72 12.82
CA GLN A 495 -3.56 -29.65 11.92
C GLN A 495 -4.34 -29.70 10.62
N ASN A 496 -4.90 -28.56 10.20
CA ASN A 496 -5.61 -28.47 8.93
C ASN A 496 -5.27 -27.15 8.21
N ASP A 497 -4.96 -27.24 6.92
CA ASP A 497 -4.66 -26.10 6.07
C ASP A 497 -5.65 -26.02 4.91
N TYR A 498 -6.38 -24.91 4.85
CA TYR A 498 -7.45 -24.65 3.90
C TYR A 498 -7.06 -23.54 2.93
N VAL A 499 -7.37 -23.75 1.65
CA VAL A 499 -7.31 -22.70 0.61
C VAL A 499 -8.68 -22.68 -0.06
N TYR A 500 -9.36 -21.55 0.03
CA TYR A 500 -10.66 -21.32 -0.58
C TYR A 500 -10.46 -20.70 -1.95
N ASP A 501 -10.98 -21.34 -3.01
CA ASP A 501 -10.77 -20.90 -4.39
C ASP A 501 -11.40 -19.51 -4.63
N PRO A 502 -10.60 -18.45 -4.81
CA PRO A 502 -11.11 -17.09 -4.98
C PRO A 502 -11.99 -16.93 -6.22
N LEU A 503 -11.81 -17.77 -7.25
CA LEU A 503 -12.61 -17.75 -8.46
C LEU A 503 -14.08 -18.18 -8.20
N LYS A 504 -14.28 -19.06 -7.22
CA LYS A 504 -15.58 -19.63 -6.86
C LYS A 504 -16.13 -19.07 -5.54
N PHE A 505 -15.54 -17.97 -5.05
CA PHE A 505 -15.89 -17.39 -3.77
C PHE A 505 -17.37 -16.94 -3.74
N ASP A 506 -18.09 -17.36 -2.71
CA ASP A 506 -19.53 -17.15 -2.52
C ASP A 506 -19.94 -17.16 -1.02
N LEU A 507 -21.26 -17.06 -0.75
CA LEU A 507 -21.80 -17.15 0.61
C LEU A 507 -21.47 -18.48 1.31
N ASN A 508 -21.42 -19.60 0.57
CA ASN A 508 -21.09 -20.90 1.14
C ASN A 508 -19.62 -20.97 1.58
N THR A 509 -18.74 -20.22 0.90
CA THR A 509 -17.34 -20.07 1.28
C THR A 509 -17.22 -19.42 2.67
N TYR A 510 -18.01 -18.38 2.95
CA TYR A 510 -18.07 -17.79 4.31
C TYR A 510 -18.56 -18.78 5.36
N LYS A 511 -19.62 -19.53 5.07
CA LYS A 511 -20.11 -20.59 5.97
C LYS A 511 -19.02 -21.61 6.28
N LYS A 512 -18.32 -22.06 5.24
CA LYS A 512 -17.22 -23.01 5.34
C LYS A 512 -16.06 -22.48 6.19
N ILE A 513 -15.63 -21.23 6.00
CA ILE A 513 -14.58 -20.61 6.84
C ILE A 513 -14.93 -20.67 8.33
N ILE A 514 -16.18 -20.35 8.68
CA ILE A 514 -16.62 -20.38 10.08
C ILE A 514 -16.75 -21.81 10.60
N ASP A 515 -17.22 -22.74 9.77
CA ASP A 515 -17.30 -24.15 10.15
C ASP A 515 -15.91 -24.79 10.33
N ASP A 516 -14.94 -24.45 9.47
CA ASP A 516 -13.56 -24.96 9.53
C ASP A 516 -12.83 -24.42 10.78
N LEU A 517 -13.14 -23.19 11.24
CA LEU A 517 -12.53 -22.56 12.42
C LEU A 517 -13.20 -22.94 13.75
N TYR A 518 -14.51 -23.16 13.75
CA TYR A 518 -15.27 -23.37 14.97
C TYR A 518 -14.99 -24.74 15.60
N ASP A 519 -14.65 -24.73 16.90
CA ASP A 519 -14.46 -25.91 17.73
C ASP A 519 -15.14 -25.63 19.07
N GLU A 520 -16.16 -26.43 19.39
CA GLU A 520 -17.01 -26.21 20.57
C GLU A 520 -16.27 -26.40 21.90
N GLU A 521 -15.18 -27.17 21.88
CA GLU A 521 -14.38 -27.48 23.06
C GLU A 521 -13.18 -26.53 23.22
N ALA A 522 -12.97 -25.61 22.27
CA ALA A 522 -11.91 -24.62 22.32
C ALA A 522 -12.11 -23.66 23.49
N LYS A 523 -11.10 -23.56 24.36
CA LYS A 523 -11.06 -22.56 25.42
C LYS A 523 -10.49 -21.23 24.92
N TYR A 524 -9.50 -21.30 24.04
CA TYR A 524 -8.83 -20.13 23.47
C TYR A 524 -8.58 -20.29 21.98
N TYR A 525 -8.61 -19.16 21.29
CA TYR A 525 -8.21 -19.00 19.91
C TYR A 525 -7.03 -18.04 19.83
N ILE A 526 -5.82 -18.57 19.67
CA ILE A 526 -4.60 -17.79 19.65
C ILE A 526 -4.26 -17.38 18.22
N ILE A 527 -3.95 -16.10 18.07
CA ILE A 527 -3.45 -15.48 16.84
C ILE A 527 -2.28 -14.57 17.18
N TYR A 528 -1.47 -14.22 16.17
CA TYR A 528 -0.34 -13.35 16.44
C TYR A 528 -0.78 -11.90 16.66
N ASN A 529 -1.62 -11.32 15.79
CA ASN A 529 -2.04 -9.92 15.89
C ASN A 529 -3.52 -9.74 15.55
N ILE A 530 -4.36 -9.59 16.57
CA ILE A 530 -5.83 -9.63 16.46
C ILE A 530 -6.51 -8.66 15.50
N GLY A 531 -5.82 -7.60 15.10
CA GLY A 531 -6.41 -6.54 14.29
C GLY A 531 -7.02 -7.05 12.99
N TYR A 532 -6.34 -7.96 12.30
CA TYR A 532 -6.78 -8.45 10.98
C TYR A 532 -7.84 -9.55 11.10
N GLU A 533 -7.58 -10.60 11.88
CA GLU A 533 -8.45 -11.79 11.93
C GLU A 533 -9.80 -11.46 12.54
N ARG A 534 -9.84 -10.65 13.61
CA ARG A 534 -11.09 -10.20 14.22
C ARG A 534 -11.91 -9.37 13.24
N ALA A 535 -11.26 -8.48 12.47
CA ALA A 535 -11.95 -7.66 11.48
C ALA A 535 -12.57 -8.53 10.38
N ARG A 536 -11.83 -9.52 9.86
CA ARG A 536 -12.34 -10.46 8.85
C ARG A 536 -13.52 -11.29 9.35
N ILE A 537 -13.48 -11.79 10.58
CA ILE A 537 -14.60 -12.57 11.15
C ILE A 537 -15.84 -11.67 11.35
N LYS A 538 -15.65 -10.43 11.83
CA LYS A 538 -16.76 -9.46 11.96
C LYS A 538 -17.36 -9.08 10.61
N GLU A 539 -16.53 -8.91 9.58
CA GLU A 539 -17.01 -8.64 8.23
C GLU A 539 -17.84 -9.80 7.68
N ILE A 540 -17.49 -11.06 7.99
CA ILE A 540 -18.35 -12.21 7.65
C ILE A 540 -19.72 -12.09 8.32
N GLN A 541 -19.77 -11.68 9.60
CA GLN A 541 -21.03 -11.44 10.30
C GLN A 541 -21.86 -10.35 9.62
N GLU A 542 -21.23 -9.21 9.26
CA GLU A 542 -21.91 -8.14 8.51
C GLU A 542 -22.50 -8.63 7.18
N GLN A 543 -21.79 -9.54 6.48
CA GLN A 543 -22.31 -10.14 5.26
C GLN A 543 -23.51 -11.04 5.55
N PHE A 544 -23.44 -11.90 6.57
CA PHE A 544 -24.57 -12.73 6.98
C PHE A 544 -25.80 -11.91 7.38
N ASP A 545 -25.62 -10.79 8.07
CA ASP A 545 -26.71 -9.86 8.39
C ASP A 545 -27.41 -9.38 7.11
N ILE A 546 -26.64 -8.95 6.11
CA ILE A 546 -27.19 -8.47 4.82
C ILE A 546 -27.86 -9.60 4.04
N TYR A 547 -27.24 -10.78 3.95
CA TYR A 547 -27.85 -11.93 3.25
C TYR A 547 -29.15 -12.40 3.94
N PHE A 548 -29.22 -12.31 5.27
CA PHE A 548 -30.45 -12.59 6.02
C PHE A 548 -31.53 -11.55 5.73
N GLU A 549 -31.20 -10.26 5.78
CA GLU A 549 -32.15 -9.17 5.42
C GLU A 549 -32.68 -9.29 3.98
N LYS A 550 -31.88 -9.84 3.07
CA LYS A 550 -32.24 -10.05 1.66
C LYS A 550 -33.00 -11.35 1.39
N GLY A 551 -33.10 -12.25 2.38
CA GLY A 551 -33.76 -13.55 2.25
C GLY A 551 -32.89 -14.65 1.63
N ASP A 552 -31.60 -14.39 1.39
CA ASP A 552 -30.64 -15.33 0.81
C ASP A 552 -30.05 -16.29 1.87
N LEU A 553 -30.24 -15.99 3.16
CA LEU A 553 -29.83 -16.80 4.30
C LEU A 553 -31.04 -17.10 5.19
N LYS A 554 -31.25 -18.38 5.52
CA LYS A 554 -32.36 -18.81 6.40
C LYS A 554 -32.08 -18.47 7.87
N GLU A 555 -33.14 -18.28 8.66
CA GLU A 555 -33.05 -17.86 10.07
C GLU A 555 -32.26 -18.84 10.96
N ASP A 556 -32.45 -20.15 10.77
CA ASP A 556 -31.74 -21.21 11.49
C ASP A 556 -30.22 -21.16 11.21
N GLN A 557 -29.86 -20.99 9.93
CA GLN A 557 -28.47 -20.84 9.51
C GLN A 557 -27.86 -19.55 10.07
N TYR A 558 -28.58 -18.43 9.98
CA TYR A 558 -28.14 -17.14 10.50
C TYR A 558 -27.83 -17.23 12.00
N LYS A 559 -28.77 -17.75 12.81
CA LYS A 559 -28.57 -17.94 14.26
C LYS A 559 -27.37 -18.85 14.56
N LYS A 560 -27.23 -19.97 13.83
CA LYS A 560 -26.10 -20.89 13.97
C LYS A 560 -24.76 -20.18 13.75
N TYR A 561 -24.59 -19.48 12.62
CA TYR A 561 -23.31 -18.87 12.28
C TYR A 561 -22.97 -17.66 13.14
N THR A 562 -23.95 -16.83 13.49
CA THR A 562 -23.76 -15.71 14.42
C THR A 562 -23.32 -16.20 15.80
N HIS A 563 -23.88 -17.32 16.28
CA HIS A 563 -23.42 -17.94 17.53
C HIS A 563 -21.95 -18.39 17.44
N LYS A 564 -21.58 -19.12 16.38
CA LYS A 564 -20.20 -19.58 16.17
C LYS A 564 -19.21 -18.42 16.09
N ILE A 565 -19.54 -17.38 15.34
CA ILE A 565 -18.71 -16.18 15.21
C ILE A 565 -18.48 -15.52 16.57
N LYS A 566 -19.56 -15.31 17.34
CA LYS A 566 -19.45 -14.73 18.68
C LYS A 566 -18.57 -15.59 19.58
N PHE A 567 -18.77 -16.91 19.57
CA PHE A 567 -17.98 -17.86 20.35
C PHE A 567 -16.47 -17.74 20.07
N ILE A 568 -16.09 -17.64 18.79
CA ILE A 568 -14.69 -17.47 18.37
C ILE A 568 -14.16 -16.12 18.84
N ILE A 569 -14.86 -15.02 18.51
CA ILE A 569 -14.43 -13.65 18.84
C ILE A 569 -14.20 -13.45 20.34
N ASP A 570 -15.11 -13.97 21.16
CA ASP A 570 -15.07 -13.83 22.63
C ASP A 570 -13.89 -14.59 23.26
N LYS A 571 -13.26 -15.51 22.51
CA LYS A 571 -12.14 -16.35 22.95
C LYS A 571 -10.81 -16.05 22.24
N LEU A 572 -10.74 -14.99 21.43
CA LEU A 572 -9.51 -14.60 20.74
C LEU A 572 -8.45 -14.08 21.73
N VAL A 573 -7.20 -14.51 21.54
CA VAL A 573 -6.02 -14.14 22.33
C VAL A 573 -4.93 -13.60 21.40
N ASP A 574 -4.35 -12.46 21.75
CA ASP A 574 -3.47 -11.67 20.87
C ASP A 574 -2.01 -11.67 21.34
N LEU A 575 -1.17 -12.57 20.80
CA LEU A 575 0.23 -12.70 21.25
C LEU A 575 1.06 -11.42 21.03
N TYR A 576 0.70 -10.59 20.06
CA TYR A 576 1.37 -9.33 19.76
C TYR A 576 1.33 -8.36 20.95
N ASN A 577 0.36 -8.50 21.86
CA ASN A 577 0.27 -7.71 23.10
C ASN A 577 1.53 -7.82 23.97
N LEU A 578 2.24 -8.94 23.92
CA LEU A 578 3.48 -9.13 24.67
C LEU A 578 4.67 -8.36 24.08
N PHE A 579 4.61 -7.95 22.81
CA PHE A 579 5.73 -7.32 22.10
C PHE A 579 5.44 -5.88 21.64
N LYS A 580 4.16 -5.48 21.57
CA LYS A 580 3.76 -4.15 21.10
C LYS A 580 4.12 -3.07 22.11
N GLY A 581 4.55 -1.92 21.60
CA GLY A 581 4.78 -0.73 22.44
C GLY A 581 3.47 -0.01 22.78
N VAL A 582 3.40 0.63 23.94
CA VAL A 582 2.25 1.47 24.32
C VAL A 582 2.19 2.71 23.41
N SER A 583 1.09 2.84 22.65
CA SER A 583 0.92 3.86 21.60
C SER A 583 1.01 5.31 22.10
N ASN A 584 0.65 5.55 23.37
CA ASN A 584 0.45 6.90 23.90
C ASN A 584 1.68 7.49 24.61
N ASN A 585 2.76 6.73 24.78
CA ASN A 585 3.92 7.21 25.51
C ASN A 585 5.12 7.37 24.57
N LYS A 586 5.28 8.57 23.99
CA LYS A 586 6.41 8.89 23.11
C LYS A 586 7.77 8.82 23.82
N LYS A 587 7.78 8.85 25.17
CA LYS A 587 8.98 9.01 25.98
C LYS A 587 9.65 7.70 26.42
N LYS A 588 8.95 6.55 26.30
CA LYS A 588 9.45 5.23 26.70
C LYS A 588 9.60 4.35 25.47
N LEU A 589 10.80 3.83 25.22
CA LEU A 589 11.13 3.03 24.03
C LEU A 589 11.52 1.58 24.37
N ILE A 590 11.93 1.35 25.61
CA ILE A 590 12.36 0.05 26.11
C ILE A 590 11.29 -0.52 27.03
N SER A 591 10.92 0.24 28.06
CA SER A 591 9.92 -0.14 29.06
C SER A 591 8.47 0.08 28.63
N ASP A 592 8.21 0.50 27.38
CA ASP A 592 6.86 0.59 26.83
C ASP A 592 6.30 -0.74 26.33
N ARG A 593 7.03 -1.85 26.54
CA ARG A 593 6.70 -3.20 26.07
C ARG A 593 6.79 -4.19 27.22
N ILE A 594 5.98 -5.25 27.13
CA ILE A 594 6.11 -6.38 28.06
C ILE A 594 7.40 -7.15 27.77
N ILE A 595 7.71 -7.42 26.50
CA ILE A 595 8.96 -8.03 26.06
C ILE A 595 9.59 -7.14 24.99
N ASN A 596 10.82 -6.70 25.24
CA ASN A 596 11.63 -5.97 24.26
C ASN A 596 12.91 -6.75 23.95
N ILE A 597 13.07 -7.10 22.67
CA ILE A 597 14.25 -7.78 22.15
C ILE A 597 15.08 -6.75 21.36
N GLY A 598 16.22 -6.35 21.90
CA GLY A 598 17.11 -5.36 21.29
C GLY A 598 17.60 -5.77 19.90
N PHE A 599 17.72 -7.07 19.64
CA PHE A 599 18.09 -7.60 18.32
C PHE A 599 17.12 -7.17 17.21
N ILE A 600 15.82 -7.04 17.51
CA ILE A 600 14.79 -6.70 16.52
C ILE A 600 14.48 -5.21 16.42
N LYS A 601 15.26 -4.36 17.12
CA LYS A 601 15.29 -2.89 16.99
C LYS A 601 13.90 -2.24 17.12
N GLY A 602 13.11 -2.73 18.07
CA GLY A 602 11.76 -2.21 18.37
C GLY A 602 10.67 -2.62 17.37
N VAL A 603 10.97 -3.45 16.39
CA VAL A 603 9.95 -4.10 15.55
C VAL A 603 9.33 -5.24 16.34
N ALA A 604 8.05 -5.53 16.13
CA ALA A 604 7.33 -6.59 16.85
C ALA A 604 6.53 -7.49 15.89
N SER A 605 7.07 -7.77 14.70
CA SER A 605 6.45 -8.71 13.76
C SER A 605 6.95 -10.13 14.04
N ILE A 606 6.09 -11.14 13.91
CA ILE A 606 6.43 -12.56 14.14
C ILE A 606 7.65 -13.01 13.33
N LYS A 607 7.77 -12.56 12.08
CA LYS A 607 8.92 -12.86 11.19
C LYS A 607 10.25 -12.32 11.72
N LYS A 608 10.22 -11.25 12.53
CA LYS A 608 11.44 -10.72 13.17
C LYS A 608 11.76 -11.45 14.47
N ILE A 609 10.75 -11.95 15.17
CA ILE A 609 10.94 -12.85 16.31
C ILE A 609 11.55 -14.16 15.84
N GLU A 610 11.02 -14.77 14.78
CA GLU A 610 11.63 -15.93 14.13
C GLU A 610 13.08 -15.66 13.75
N TYR A 611 13.32 -14.57 13.01
CA TYR A 611 14.66 -14.21 12.58
C TYR A 611 15.65 -14.14 13.76
N PHE A 612 15.22 -13.60 14.90
CA PHE A 612 15.98 -13.62 16.15
C PHE A 612 16.27 -15.04 16.65
N VAL A 613 15.24 -15.89 16.74
CA VAL A 613 15.36 -17.29 17.19
C VAL A 613 16.37 -18.05 16.33
N THR A 614 16.21 -18.01 15.00
CA THR A 614 17.06 -18.72 14.04
C THR A 614 18.49 -18.17 14.05
N HIS A 615 18.68 -16.84 14.06
CA HIS A 615 20.03 -16.24 14.05
C HIS A 615 20.81 -16.49 15.34
N LYS A 616 20.11 -16.54 16.48
CA LYS A 616 20.73 -16.85 17.77
C LYS A 616 20.82 -18.35 18.05
N LYS A 617 20.37 -19.20 17.12
CA LYS A 617 20.32 -20.65 17.27
C LYS A 617 19.58 -21.07 18.55
N ILE A 618 18.48 -20.37 18.86
CA ILE A 618 17.62 -20.64 20.02
C ILE A 618 16.63 -21.76 19.69
N ASP A 619 16.31 -21.95 18.40
CA ASP A 619 15.42 -22.98 17.87
C ASP A 619 15.76 -24.40 18.35
N LYS A 620 17.04 -24.70 18.63
CA LYS A 620 17.46 -26.00 19.20
C LYS A 620 16.92 -26.29 20.61
N TYR A 621 16.48 -25.26 21.32
CA TYR A 621 15.89 -25.35 22.66
C TYR A 621 14.37 -25.24 22.65
N LEU A 622 13.78 -24.90 21.49
CA LEU A 622 12.34 -24.76 21.35
C LEU A 622 11.74 -26.07 20.85
N LYS A 623 10.53 -26.38 21.33
CA LYS A 623 9.82 -27.59 20.95
C LYS A 623 9.29 -27.49 19.52
N HIS A 624 8.60 -26.41 19.21
CA HIS A 624 8.02 -26.15 17.91
C HIS A 624 9.00 -25.36 17.05
N LYS A 625 9.22 -25.85 15.83
CA LYS A 625 10.14 -25.26 14.86
C LYS A 625 9.37 -24.89 13.62
N ILE A 626 9.88 -23.89 12.92
CA ILE A 626 9.32 -23.47 11.65
C ILE A 626 10.32 -23.70 10.53
N ILE A 627 9.82 -23.70 9.31
CA ILE A 627 10.66 -23.61 8.12
C ILE A 627 11.04 -22.12 7.97
N PRO A 628 12.33 -21.76 7.93
CA PRO A 628 12.73 -20.36 7.80
C PRO A 628 12.05 -19.72 6.57
N TYR A 629 11.43 -18.56 6.75
CA TYR A 629 10.62 -17.92 5.69
C TYR A 629 11.38 -17.72 4.38
N ALA A 630 12.70 -17.51 4.45
CA ALA A 630 13.56 -17.34 3.28
C ALA A 630 13.61 -18.58 2.36
N THR A 631 13.31 -19.76 2.90
CA THR A 631 13.36 -21.04 2.17
C THR A 631 12.00 -21.47 1.59
N LEU A 632 10.92 -20.75 1.91
CA LEU A 632 9.59 -21.02 1.38
C LEU A 632 9.45 -20.51 -0.06
N ALA A 633 8.69 -21.24 -0.89
CA ALA A 633 8.31 -20.77 -2.23
C ALA A 633 7.44 -19.51 -2.15
N VAL A 634 6.52 -19.45 -1.19
CA VAL A 634 5.76 -18.24 -0.83
C VAL A 634 6.36 -17.66 0.44
N LYS A 635 7.09 -16.54 0.30
CA LYS A 635 7.91 -15.97 1.39
C LYS A 635 7.12 -15.01 2.30
N ASN A 636 6.03 -14.43 1.80
CA ASN A 636 5.25 -13.42 2.52
C ASN A 636 3.80 -13.30 2.03
N GLY A 637 2.97 -12.62 2.83
CA GLY A 637 1.54 -12.43 2.56
C GLY A 637 1.25 -11.61 1.30
N SER A 638 2.17 -10.75 0.84
CA SER A 638 2.00 -10.06 -0.46
C SER A 638 2.06 -11.06 -1.62
N ALA A 639 2.99 -12.01 -1.57
CA ALA A 639 3.08 -13.08 -2.56
C ALA A 639 1.87 -14.03 -2.49
N ALA A 640 1.39 -14.35 -1.29
CA ALA A 640 0.17 -15.15 -1.10
C ALA A 640 -1.07 -14.45 -1.67
N LEU A 641 -1.23 -13.16 -1.35
CA LEU A 641 -2.26 -12.28 -1.90
C LEU A 641 -2.18 -12.23 -3.43
N SER A 642 -0.97 -12.15 -4.00
CA SER A 642 -0.75 -12.14 -5.45
C SER A 642 -1.34 -13.36 -6.14
N ILE A 643 -0.92 -14.54 -5.70
CA ILE A 643 -1.40 -15.80 -6.23
C ILE A 643 -2.92 -15.93 -6.10
N ALA A 644 -3.50 -15.49 -4.98
CA ALA A 644 -4.94 -15.54 -4.77
C ALA A 644 -5.72 -14.60 -5.70
N VAL A 645 -5.20 -13.40 -5.97
CA VAL A 645 -5.83 -12.42 -6.88
C VAL A 645 -5.69 -12.83 -8.34
N THR A 646 -4.52 -13.33 -8.77
CA THR A 646 -4.37 -13.84 -10.15
C THR A 646 -5.34 -14.99 -10.41
N ARG A 647 -5.59 -15.83 -9.40
CA ARG A 647 -6.66 -16.83 -9.45
C ARG A 647 -8.05 -16.20 -9.52
N ALA A 648 -8.35 -15.22 -8.67
CA ALA A 648 -9.65 -14.54 -8.66
C ALA A 648 -9.99 -13.84 -9.99
N LEU A 649 -8.96 -13.34 -10.68
CA LEU A 649 -9.06 -12.74 -12.02
C LEU A 649 -8.99 -13.76 -13.15
N ASN A 650 -8.91 -15.06 -12.82
CA ASN A 650 -8.84 -16.17 -13.75
C ASN A 650 -7.63 -16.10 -14.71
N LEU A 651 -6.53 -15.46 -14.28
CA LEU A 651 -5.26 -15.39 -15.04
C LEU A 651 -4.54 -16.74 -14.98
N ILE A 652 -4.47 -17.35 -13.78
CA ILE A 652 -3.97 -18.72 -13.59
C ILE A 652 -5.11 -19.74 -13.61
N LYS A 653 -4.93 -20.82 -14.37
CA LYS A 653 -5.93 -21.89 -14.56
C LYS A 653 -5.77 -23.00 -13.52
N ASP A 654 -6.68 -23.97 -13.54
CA ASP A 654 -6.80 -24.99 -12.50
C ASP A 654 -5.51 -25.80 -12.27
N ASN A 655 -4.79 -26.16 -13.34
CA ASN A 655 -3.53 -26.92 -13.22
C ASN A 655 -2.44 -26.15 -12.47
N GLU A 656 -2.29 -24.86 -12.74
CA GLU A 656 -1.32 -24.01 -12.06
C GLU A 656 -1.78 -23.71 -10.64
N TRP A 657 -3.06 -23.38 -10.47
CA TRP A 657 -3.67 -23.14 -9.16
C TRP A 657 -3.47 -24.32 -8.20
N ASN A 658 -3.69 -25.55 -8.66
CA ASN A 658 -3.49 -26.76 -7.85
C ASN A 658 -2.04 -26.93 -7.38
N LYS A 659 -1.05 -26.51 -8.17
CA LYS A 659 0.35 -26.50 -7.75
C LYS A 659 0.59 -25.43 -6.69
N LYS A 660 0.08 -24.22 -6.91
CA LYS A 660 0.26 -23.08 -5.99
C LYS A 660 -0.42 -23.29 -4.64
N ILE A 661 -1.54 -24.02 -4.58
CA ILE A 661 -2.22 -24.37 -3.32
C ILE A 661 -1.25 -25.02 -2.31
N ILE A 662 -0.33 -25.88 -2.77
CA ILE A 662 0.61 -26.57 -1.89
C ILE A 662 1.52 -25.57 -1.18
N ASP A 663 2.04 -24.59 -1.92
CA ASP A 663 2.95 -23.58 -1.38
C ASP A 663 2.23 -22.54 -0.51
N LEU A 664 0.99 -22.20 -0.89
CA LEU A 664 0.10 -21.35 -0.09
C LEU A 664 -0.18 -21.97 1.29
N LYS A 665 -0.57 -23.27 1.32
CA LYS A 665 -0.80 -24.01 2.57
C LYS A 665 0.45 -24.03 3.44
N LYS A 666 1.61 -24.37 2.87
CA LYS A 666 2.89 -24.39 3.60
C LYS A 666 3.21 -23.04 4.25
N TYR A 667 2.99 -21.95 3.54
CA TYR A 667 3.27 -20.61 4.05
C TYR A 667 2.35 -20.23 5.22
N CYS A 668 1.02 -20.38 5.05
CA CYS A 668 0.06 -20.05 6.11
C CYS A 668 0.26 -20.96 7.35
N HIS A 669 0.56 -22.25 7.13
CA HIS A 669 0.90 -23.19 8.21
C HIS A 669 2.13 -22.72 8.99
N ASN A 670 3.13 -22.20 8.28
CA ASN A 670 4.37 -21.71 8.87
C ASN A 670 4.15 -20.46 9.75
N ASP A 671 3.18 -19.59 9.39
CA ASP A 671 2.79 -18.46 10.24
C ASP A 671 2.16 -18.94 11.56
N VAL A 672 1.31 -19.97 11.55
CA VAL A 672 0.74 -20.58 12.77
C VAL A 672 1.82 -21.29 13.60
N MET A 673 2.71 -22.05 12.97
CA MET A 673 3.86 -22.67 13.64
C MET A 673 4.79 -21.62 14.27
N ALA A 674 4.91 -20.43 13.66
CA ALA A 674 5.69 -19.35 14.24
C ALA A 674 5.05 -18.78 15.50
N MET A 675 3.72 -18.88 15.67
CA MET A 675 3.04 -18.50 16.91
C MET A 675 3.37 -19.47 18.04
N LEU A 676 3.35 -20.78 17.75
CA LEU A 676 3.77 -21.82 18.69
C LEU A 676 5.24 -21.66 19.09
N MET A 677 6.13 -21.45 18.12
CA MET A 677 7.54 -21.16 18.39
C MET A 677 7.73 -19.88 19.22
N THR A 678 6.90 -18.85 18.99
CA THR A 678 6.92 -17.63 19.82
C THR A 678 6.49 -17.91 21.25
N ALA A 679 5.47 -18.75 21.46
CA ALA A 679 5.05 -19.18 22.79
C ALA A 679 6.15 -19.98 23.50
N ASP A 680 6.84 -20.88 22.80
CA ASP A 680 8.00 -21.60 23.32
C ASP A 680 9.15 -20.65 23.66
N LEU A 681 9.43 -19.66 22.81
CA LEU A 681 10.44 -18.64 23.10
C LEU A 681 10.12 -17.86 24.38
N ILE A 682 8.85 -17.49 24.59
CA ILE A 682 8.43 -16.78 25.81
C ILE A 682 8.69 -17.65 27.04
N LYS A 683 8.33 -18.95 27.00
CA LYS A 683 8.63 -19.90 28.08
C LYS A 683 10.14 -19.97 28.35
N PHE A 684 10.95 -20.14 27.30
CA PHE A 684 12.42 -20.17 27.38
C PHE A 684 13.02 -18.90 27.98
N LEU A 685 12.55 -17.71 27.58
CA LEU A 685 13.03 -16.45 28.15
C LEU A 685 12.65 -16.30 29.64
N MET A 686 11.49 -16.81 30.03
CA MET A 686 11.03 -16.73 31.41
C MET A 686 11.80 -17.64 32.37
N GLU A 687 12.49 -18.67 31.87
CA GLU A 687 13.43 -19.47 32.67
C GLU A 687 14.62 -18.64 33.19
N ASN A 688 14.99 -17.57 32.47
CA ASN A 688 16.10 -16.66 32.81
C ASN A 688 15.61 -15.24 33.15
N LYS A 689 14.38 -15.11 33.66
CA LYS A 689 13.68 -13.83 33.83
C LYS A 689 14.42 -12.78 34.68
N GLU A 690 15.25 -13.21 35.64
CA GLU A 690 15.95 -12.29 36.55
C GLU A 690 16.88 -11.31 35.81
N GLU A 691 17.62 -11.81 34.81
CA GLU A 691 18.48 -10.98 33.97
C GLU A 691 17.65 -9.95 33.18
N TYR A 692 16.53 -10.38 32.61
CA TYR A 692 15.70 -9.54 31.78
C TYR A 692 14.89 -8.51 32.57
N PHE A 693 14.50 -8.84 33.81
CA PHE A 693 13.89 -7.91 34.76
C PHE A 693 14.89 -6.86 35.23
N LYS A 694 16.16 -7.25 35.42
CA LYS A 694 17.23 -6.29 35.70
C LYS A 694 17.43 -5.33 34.53
N ASN A 695 17.50 -5.84 33.29
CA ASN A 695 17.57 -4.98 32.10
C ASN A 695 16.35 -4.06 31.98
N PHE A 696 15.14 -4.52 32.35
CA PHE A 696 13.98 -3.63 32.41
C PHE A 696 14.22 -2.46 33.37
N LYS A 697 14.66 -2.73 34.61
CA LYS A 697 14.95 -1.68 35.60
C LYS A 697 16.07 -0.73 35.15
N ASP A 698 17.16 -1.27 34.64
CA ASP A 698 18.36 -0.50 34.23
C ASP A 698 18.08 0.44 33.05
N TYR A 699 17.08 0.11 32.22
CA TYR A 699 16.70 0.88 31.03
C TYR A 699 15.24 1.41 31.11
N ASN A 700 14.62 1.45 32.30
CA ASN A 700 13.26 1.97 32.51
C ASN A 700 13.26 3.51 32.57
N ILE A 701 13.40 4.15 31.41
CA ILE A 701 13.46 5.62 31.29
C ILE A 701 12.36 6.22 30.41
#